data_AF-A0A813DM62-F1
#
_entry.id   AF-A0A813DM62-F1
#
_cell.length_a   1.000
_cell.length_b   1.000
_cell.length_c   1.000
_cell.angle_alpha   90.00
_cell.angle_beta   90.00
_cell.angle_gamma   90.00
#
_symmetry.space_group_name_H-M   'P 1'
#
loop_
_entity.id
_entity.type
_entity.pdbx_description
1 polymer ?
#
loop_
_entity_poly.entity_id
_entity_poly.type
_entity_poly.pdbx_seq_one_letter_code
_entity_poly.pdbx_strand_id
1 'polypeptide(L)'
;MPETRVVPNEITYNAAISACEKAGRRQLAMNLLSLMPEARLVPNVITYNAAISACKQDGQWQLALNLLGLMPEARVVPNEITYSAAISACEKAAQWQLALKLLSRMPDARVVPNEITYSAAISACEKGGQWQLALNLLSLMPDTTVVPNEITYNAAISACEKACQWQLALKLLSLMPEARVVPNEITYNAAITVCERSQQLERGLQLLWESRERGGSLSVAFFPWALARLSVHDPDIISAAFAEVALTLSSSQLAPQELSMIAWAFGMLGVNNPTFFHALFFQAVPQLQSFTMGDLLKLAWGSAASGLDVELFMAIQNEVATRLEQVDLHNLSELCRDTFLQDTLGLLWASNFAGYCSNNLLAAARLVIRQAGASMDRAHGPSSSPACQSMGELPFTEADPWQPASKPQIILDLPDRLVIFKPSGWEVYDQHSELQLSSFLQATLGKHFALVHDEDHQCGFLHRLDLPSSGLILAAKTYEAYYDLKVQLNAGEIARDYVVLCHGWVKPCLTSIKAKVFWRGLSPTSAGDQGKPSLTRLKVTAHARHRATTLSLVTVRIATGRRHQIRSHFSHVGHPTVCDGKYTAEATFQSDQDLCARNFLHRYRLAFKDLAGKDHEVMMPVPADLMMSLQRVTSREIQSAETICDWLSGSSLRSWQDYTPLISDSEAEQADTQQEARIVAANTGPYEPHA
;
A
#
# COMPACT_ATOMS: atom_id res chain seq x y z
N MET A 1 24.64 14.59 37.02
CA MET A 1 25.89 14.71 37.82
C MET A 1 25.59 15.54 39.06
N PRO A 2 25.76 15.03 40.28
CA PRO A 2 26.02 15.85 41.46
C PRO A 2 27.50 15.76 41.83
N GLU A 3 28.01 16.79 42.53
CA GLU A 3 29.37 16.91 43.11
C GLU A 3 30.47 17.62 42.30
N THR A 4 30.10 18.61 41.49
CA THR A 4 30.92 19.84 41.41
C THR A 4 30.01 21.06 41.56
N ARG A 5 30.39 22.03 42.39
CA ARG A 5 29.68 23.33 42.60
C ARG A 5 29.82 24.24 41.37
N VAL A 6 29.57 23.72 40.17
CA VAL A 6 29.55 24.51 38.94
C VAL A 6 28.13 25.02 38.77
N VAL A 7 27.93 26.32 38.95
CA VAL A 7 26.65 26.97 38.68
C VAL A 7 26.41 26.88 37.16
N PRO A 8 25.33 26.21 36.70
CA PRO A 8 25.04 26.13 35.28
C PRO A 8 24.87 27.54 34.71
N ASN A 9 25.64 27.84 33.66
CA ASN A 9 25.57 29.12 32.95
C ASN A 9 24.87 28.95 31.60
N GLU A 10 24.72 30.04 30.86
CA GLU A 10 24.10 30.06 29.52
C GLU A 10 24.69 29.02 28.56
N ILE A 11 26.02 28.83 28.58
CA ILE A 11 26.73 27.85 27.75
C ILE A 11 26.32 26.42 28.14
N THR A 12 26.18 26.17 29.44
CA THR A 12 25.80 24.85 29.98
C THR A 12 24.37 24.48 29.56
N TYR A 13 23.44 25.44 29.64
CA TYR A 13 22.06 25.25 29.17
C TYR A 13 21.98 25.06 27.66
N ASN A 14 22.69 25.88 26.88
CA ASN A 14 22.73 25.75 25.41
C ASN A 14 23.30 24.40 24.98
N ALA A 15 24.36 23.92 25.63
CA ALA A 15 24.94 22.61 25.38
C ALA A 15 23.95 21.48 25.75
N ALA A 16 23.24 21.61 26.87
CA ALA A 16 22.24 20.63 27.28
C ALA A 16 21.03 20.58 26.32
N ILE A 17 20.55 21.74 25.86
CA ILE A 17 19.45 21.84 24.88
C ILE A 17 19.89 21.28 23.52
N SER A 18 21.11 21.59 23.04
CA SER A 18 21.65 20.99 21.81
C SER A 18 21.94 19.48 21.95
N ALA A 19 22.30 19.01 23.14
CA ALA A 19 22.37 17.57 23.40
C ALA A 19 20.98 16.92 23.35
N CYS A 20 19.94 17.59 23.88
CA CYS A 20 18.55 17.14 23.76
C CYS A 20 18.05 17.14 22.32
N GLU A 21 18.41 18.15 21.53
CA GLU A 21 18.16 18.21 20.08
C GLU A 21 18.78 16.99 19.37
N LYS A 22 20.07 16.72 19.59
CA LYS A 22 20.77 15.57 18.97
C LYS A 22 20.21 14.22 19.43
N ALA A 23 19.70 14.15 20.66
CA ALA A 23 19.07 12.96 21.23
C ALA A 23 17.57 12.83 20.93
N GLY A 24 16.97 13.77 20.19
CA GLY A 24 15.53 13.81 19.90
C GLY A 24 14.62 13.96 21.10
N ARG A 25 15.15 14.46 22.23
CA ARG A 25 14.40 14.65 23.48
C ARG A 25 13.82 16.05 23.54
N ARG A 26 12.88 16.35 22.64
CA ARG A 26 12.22 17.66 22.53
C ARG A 26 11.62 18.15 23.85
N GLN A 27 10.90 17.30 24.58
CA GLN A 27 10.27 17.67 25.86
C GLN A 27 11.30 18.15 26.89
N LEU A 28 12.45 17.46 26.98
CA LEU A 28 13.54 17.88 27.85
C LEU A 28 14.16 19.20 27.38
N ALA A 29 14.31 19.38 26.06
CA ALA A 29 14.80 20.64 25.49
C ALA A 29 13.89 21.82 25.87
N MET A 30 12.57 21.63 25.86
CA MET A 30 11.60 22.65 26.27
C MET A 30 11.58 22.93 27.76
N ASN A 31 11.66 21.88 28.58
CA ASN A 31 11.75 22.03 30.02
C ASN A 31 13.03 22.80 30.40
N LEU A 32 14.14 22.52 29.73
CA LEU A 32 15.39 23.26 29.95
C LEU A 32 15.27 24.72 29.52
N LEU A 33 14.59 25.02 28.39
CA LEU A 33 14.33 26.38 27.96
C LEU A 33 13.45 27.16 28.95
N SER A 34 12.40 26.52 29.49
CA SER A 34 11.50 27.15 30.47
C SER A 34 12.16 27.38 31.84
N LEU A 35 13.18 26.59 32.18
CA LEU A 35 13.93 26.74 33.43
C LEU A 35 15.01 27.84 33.37
N MET A 36 15.41 28.33 32.19
CA MET A 36 16.43 29.38 32.08
C MET A 36 16.02 30.71 32.75
N PRO A 37 14.79 31.22 32.57
CA PRO A 37 14.32 32.42 33.28
C PRO A 37 14.31 32.23 34.81
N GLU A 38 13.94 31.04 35.30
CA GLU A 38 13.95 30.71 36.74
C GLU A 38 15.37 30.71 37.30
N ALA A 39 16.34 30.26 36.49
CA ALA A 39 17.77 30.32 36.79
C ALA A 39 18.39 31.72 36.60
N ARG A 40 17.58 32.75 36.30
CA ARG A 40 18.01 34.13 35.99
C ARG A 40 18.96 34.23 34.78
N LEU A 41 18.84 33.32 33.83
CA LEU A 41 19.57 33.31 32.57
C LEU A 41 18.67 33.82 31.44
N VAL A 42 19.24 34.57 30.49
CA VAL A 42 18.51 35.09 29.33
C VAL A 42 18.73 34.15 28.15
N PRO A 43 17.67 33.53 27.58
CA PRO A 43 17.80 32.76 26.36
C PRO A 43 18.32 33.63 25.21
N ASN A 44 19.29 33.12 24.44
CA ASN A 44 19.85 33.82 23.30
C ASN A 44 19.45 33.14 21.98
N VAL A 45 19.96 33.64 20.85
CA VAL A 45 19.67 33.08 19.52
C VAL A 45 20.04 31.59 19.42
N ILE A 46 21.13 31.16 20.07
CA ILE A 46 21.58 29.76 20.07
C ILE A 46 20.58 28.89 20.84
N THR A 47 20.09 29.36 21.99
CA THR A 47 19.09 28.66 22.80
C THR A 47 17.81 28.41 22.00
N TYR A 48 17.28 29.46 21.36
CA TYR A 48 16.07 29.36 20.54
C TYR A 48 16.30 28.50 19.30
N ASN A 49 17.45 28.62 18.63
CA ASN A 49 17.77 27.78 17.47
C ASN A 49 17.79 26.29 17.83
N ALA A 50 18.45 25.92 18.93
CA ALA A 50 18.49 24.52 19.38
C ALA A 50 17.09 24.01 19.78
N ALA A 51 16.28 24.85 20.44
CA ALA A 51 14.90 24.50 20.79
C ALA A 51 14.01 24.33 19.56
N ILE A 52 14.08 25.24 18.57
CA ILE A 52 13.34 25.15 17.30
C ILE A 52 13.82 23.94 16.49
N SER A 53 15.13 23.70 16.43
CA SER A 53 15.70 22.51 15.76
C SER A 53 15.25 21.21 16.42
N ALA A 54 15.10 21.16 17.74
CA ALA A 54 14.56 19.99 18.43
C ALA A 54 13.10 19.69 18.01
N CYS A 55 12.36 20.68 17.50
CA CYS A 55 11.00 20.51 16.99
C CYS A 55 10.95 19.91 15.58
N LYS A 56 12.07 19.96 14.84
CA LYS A 56 12.18 19.40 13.48
C LYS A 56 11.93 17.90 13.48
N GLN A 57 12.48 17.17 14.44
CA GLN A 57 12.47 15.70 14.43
C GLN A 57 11.05 15.11 14.58
N ASP A 58 10.18 15.79 15.32
CA ASP A 58 8.80 15.36 15.55
C ASP A 58 7.78 16.00 14.59
N GLY A 59 8.22 16.84 13.64
CA GLY A 59 7.32 17.60 12.76
C GLY A 59 6.40 18.58 13.52
N GLN A 60 6.80 19.02 14.72
CA GLN A 60 6.01 19.90 15.60
C GLN A 60 6.12 21.36 15.15
N TRP A 61 5.60 21.66 13.96
CA TRP A 61 5.74 22.95 13.31
C TRP A 61 5.03 24.07 14.09
N GLN A 62 3.89 23.81 14.73
CA GLN A 62 3.13 24.85 15.46
C GLN A 62 3.98 25.47 16.56
N LEU A 63 4.66 24.61 17.32
CA LEU A 63 5.48 25.03 18.43
C LEU A 63 6.81 25.63 17.95
N ALA A 64 7.38 25.16 16.83
CA ALA A 64 8.52 25.81 16.18
C ALA A 64 8.19 27.24 15.74
N LEU A 65 7.00 27.46 15.15
CA LEU A 65 6.50 28.78 14.76
C LEU A 65 6.20 29.66 15.97
N ASN A 66 5.66 29.09 17.06
CA ASN A 66 5.42 29.81 18.30
C ASN A 66 6.74 30.34 18.89
N LEU A 67 7.76 29.47 19.00
CA LEU A 67 9.09 29.88 19.46
C LEU A 67 9.71 30.97 18.58
N LEU A 68 9.58 30.87 17.25
CA LEU A 68 10.02 31.92 16.33
C LEU A 68 9.28 33.25 16.58
N GLY A 69 7.98 33.19 16.89
CA GLY A 69 7.15 34.35 17.22
C GLY A 69 7.47 34.99 18.58
N LEU A 70 7.98 34.21 19.55
CA LEU A 70 8.36 34.70 20.88
C LEU A 70 9.73 35.40 20.91
N MET A 71 10.61 35.14 19.93
CA MET A 71 11.96 35.73 19.91
C MET A 71 11.96 37.28 19.91
N PRO A 72 11.14 37.97 19.10
CA PRO A 72 11.03 39.43 19.16
C PRO A 72 10.58 39.96 20.53
N GLU A 73 9.65 39.27 21.20
CA GLU A 73 9.19 39.63 22.55
C GLU A 73 10.31 39.48 23.59
N ALA A 74 11.14 38.45 23.43
CA ALA A 74 12.35 38.23 24.22
C ALA A 74 13.53 39.15 23.82
N ARG A 75 13.33 40.08 22.87
CA ARG A 75 14.37 40.98 22.31
C ARG A 75 15.54 40.22 21.65
N VAL A 76 15.26 39.04 21.13
CA VAL A 76 16.22 38.21 20.38
C VAL A 76 15.87 38.29 18.90
N VAL A 77 16.85 38.64 18.05
CA VAL A 77 16.63 38.77 16.60
C VAL A 77 16.80 37.40 15.93
N PRO A 78 15.77 36.86 15.25
CA PRO A 78 15.91 35.63 14.47
C PRO A 78 16.95 35.78 13.36
N ASN A 79 17.75 34.74 13.14
CA ASN A 79 18.73 34.71 12.05
C ASN A 79 18.40 33.62 11.02
N GLU A 80 19.27 33.47 10.03
CA GLU A 80 19.18 32.47 8.96
C GLU A 80 18.95 31.04 9.50
N ILE A 81 19.66 30.67 10.56
CA ILE A 81 19.54 29.35 11.20
C ILE A 81 18.16 29.19 11.83
N THR A 82 17.63 30.23 12.49
CA THR A 82 16.29 30.21 13.09
C THR A 82 15.21 29.94 12.04
N TYR A 83 15.23 30.69 10.94
CA TYR A 83 14.27 30.52 9.84
C TYR A 83 14.44 29.17 9.15
N SER A 84 15.68 28.73 8.89
CA SER A 84 15.97 27.41 8.30
C SER A 84 15.42 26.26 9.16
N ALA A 85 15.55 26.35 10.48
CA ALA A 85 15.04 25.36 11.42
C ALA A 85 13.50 25.35 11.45
N ALA A 86 12.86 26.52 11.47
CA ALA A 86 11.40 26.63 11.42
C ALA A 86 10.81 26.11 10.09
N ILE A 87 11.44 26.43 8.96
CA ILE A 87 11.06 25.92 7.63
C ILE A 87 11.28 24.40 7.57
N SER A 88 12.39 23.89 8.13
CA SER A 88 12.63 22.44 8.23
C SER A 88 11.58 21.72 9.09
N ALA A 89 11.07 22.36 10.15
CA ALA A 89 9.97 21.80 10.94
C ALA A 89 8.67 21.74 10.13
N CYS A 90 8.37 22.78 9.35
CA CYS A 90 7.24 22.79 8.41
C CYS A 90 7.40 21.72 7.31
N GLU A 91 8.62 21.55 6.78
CA GLU A 91 8.98 20.51 5.81
C GLU A 91 8.71 19.10 6.35
N LYS A 92 9.07 18.81 7.60
CA LYS A 92 8.80 17.50 8.22
C LYS A 92 7.31 17.24 8.45
N ALA A 93 6.52 18.30 8.60
CA ALA A 93 5.07 18.23 8.73
C ALA A 93 4.29 18.38 7.40
N ALA A 94 4.99 18.38 6.25
CA ALA A 94 4.40 18.63 4.92
C ALA A 94 3.61 19.96 4.79
N GLN A 95 3.87 20.94 5.66
CA GLN A 95 3.21 22.25 5.68
C GLN A 95 3.85 23.24 4.68
N TRP A 96 3.73 22.93 3.38
CA TRP A 96 4.39 23.69 2.32
C TRP A 96 3.99 25.17 2.29
N GLN A 97 2.71 25.49 2.53
CA GLN A 97 2.22 26.88 2.51
C GLN A 97 2.92 27.75 3.56
N LEU A 98 3.10 27.20 4.77
CA LEU A 98 3.78 27.88 5.86
C LEU A 98 5.28 28.00 5.60
N ALA A 99 5.91 26.95 5.05
CA ALA A 99 7.31 26.99 4.64
C ALA A 99 7.57 28.12 3.62
N LEU A 100 6.72 28.26 2.59
CA LEU A 100 6.85 29.33 1.60
C LEU A 100 6.58 30.72 2.19
N LYS A 101 5.59 30.82 3.08
CA LYS A 101 5.29 32.08 3.78
C LYS A 101 6.49 32.53 4.62
N LEU A 102 7.15 31.61 5.34
CA LEU A 102 8.36 31.92 6.09
C LEU A 102 9.50 32.36 5.18
N LEU A 103 9.75 31.63 4.08
CA LEU A 103 10.77 31.99 3.10
C LEU A 103 10.55 33.41 2.54
N SER A 104 9.31 33.75 2.20
CA SER A 104 8.95 35.08 1.68
C SER A 104 9.11 36.22 2.69
N ARG A 105 9.08 35.92 4.00
CA ARG A 105 9.22 36.90 5.09
C ARG A 105 10.66 37.17 5.50
N MET A 106 11.61 36.33 5.10
CA MET A 106 13.02 36.51 5.46
C MET A 106 13.59 37.86 4.96
N PRO A 107 13.32 38.30 3.72
CA PRO A 107 13.76 39.62 3.25
C PRO A 107 13.18 40.78 4.06
N ASP A 108 11.90 40.70 4.47
CA ASP A 108 11.25 41.71 5.33
C ASP A 108 11.93 41.80 6.70
N ALA A 109 12.40 40.65 7.21
CA ALA A 109 13.19 40.54 8.43
C ALA A 109 14.68 40.88 8.24
N ARG A 110 15.10 41.31 7.04
CA ARG A 110 16.49 41.57 6.65
C ARG A 110 17.42 40.36 6.80
N VAL A 111 16.89 39.15 6.65
CA VAL A 111 17.63 37.89 6.63
C VAL A 111 17.67 37.36 5.21
N VAL A 112 18.85 37.02 4.72
CA VAL A 112 19.03 36.47 3.36
C VAL A 112 18.82 34.95 3.42
N PRO A 113 17.91 34.38 2.61
CA PRO A 113 17.78 32.93 2.49
C PRO A 113 19.06 32.29 1.95
N ASN A 114 19.45 31.15 2.54
CA ASN A 114 20.60 30.37 2.10
C ASN A 114 20.15 29.08 1.38
N GLU A 115 21.13 28.29 0.96
CA GLU A 115 20.95 26.96 0.34
C GLU A 115 20.08 26.02 1.20
N ILE A 116 20.27 26.00 2.53
CA ILE A 116 19.52 25.15 3.46
C ILE A 116 18.03 25.57 3.49
N THR A 117 17.78 26.88 3.49
CA THR A 117 16.43 27.46 3.53
C THR A 117 15.66 27.08 2.26
N TYR A 118 16.28 27.26 1.09
CA TYR A 118 15.68 26.89 -0.19
C TYR A 118 15.48 25.37 -0.31
N SER A 119 16.48 24.57 0.10
CA SER A 119 16.38 23.10 0.11
C SER A 119 15.19 22.63 0.95
N ALA A 120 15.02 23.18 2.15
CA ALA A 120 13.92 22.84 3.04
C ALA A 120 12.55 23.30 2.48
N ALA A 121 12.48 24.47 1.85
CA ALA A 121 11.24 24.94 1.21
C ALA A 121 10.84 24.10 -0.02
N ILE A 122 11.80 23.69 -0.84
CA ILE A 122 11.59 22.81 -1.99
C ILE A 122 11.16 21.41 -1.52
N SER A 123 11.82 20.84 -0.51
CA SER A 123 11.42 19.58 0.13
C SER A 123 10.02 19.66 0.77
N ALA A 124 9.65 20.81 1.35
CA ALA A 124 8.29 21.02 1.82
C ALA A 124 7.27 20.97 0.68
N CYS A 125 7.58 21.60 -0.47
CA CYS A 125 6.73 21.53 -1.67
C CYS A 125 6.64 20.10 -2.23
N GLU A 126 7.75 19.37 -2.27
CA GLU A 126 7.82 17.96 -2.67
C GLU A 126 6.89 17.08 -1.81
N LYS A 127 6.86 17.29 -0.48
CA LYS A 127 5.96 16.57 0.43
C LYS A 127 4.51 17.03 0.34
N GLY A 128 4.28 18.30 0.00
CA GLY A 128 2.96 18.85 -0.26
C GLY A 128 2.40 18.58 -1.66
N GLY A 129 3.11 17.80 -2.49
CA GLY A 129 2.70 17.49 -3.88
C GLY A 129 2.80 18.67 -4.86
N GLN A 130 3.39 19.79 -4.46
CA GLN A 130 3.46 21.04 -5.23
C GLN A 130 4.70 21.08 -6.13
N TRP A 131 4.79 20.18 -7.11
CA TRP A 131 5.97 20.04 -7.95
C TRP A 131 6.29 21.28 -8.79
N GLN A 132 5.29 22.03 -9.27
CA GLN A 132 5.56 23.27 -10.02
C GLN A 132 6.23 24.33 -9.16
N LEU A 133 5.79 24.48 -7.90
CA LEU A 133 6.40 25.42 -6.96
C LEU A 133 7.82 25.00 -6.60
N ALA A 134 8.07 23.70 -6.43
CA ALA A 134 9.42 23.16 -6.20
C ALA A 134 10.38 23.53 -7.35
N LEU A 135 9.94 23.38 -8.61
CA LEU A 135 10.75 23.74 -9.78
C LEU A 135 10.96 25.25 -9.91
N ASN A 136 9.92 26.05 -9.65
CA ASN A 136 10.05 27.50 -9.70
C ASN A 136 11.08 27.99 -8.68
N LEU A 137 11.03 27.48 -7.44
CA LEU A 137 12.01 27.83 -6.41
C LEU A 137 13.44 27.45 -6.80
N LEU A 138 13.64 26.27 -7.38
CA LEU A 138 14.95 25.86 -7.89
C LEU A 138 15.47 26.84 -8.96
N SER A 139 14.59 27.30 -9.86
CA SER A 139 14.96 28.27 -10.90
C SER A 139 15.24 29.68 -10.37
N LEU A 140 14.66 30.06 -9.23
CA LEU A 140 14.87 31.36 -8.57
C LEU A 140 16.20 31.45 -7.81
N MET A 141 16.79 30.32 -7.41
CA MET A 141 18.01 30.31 -6.60
C MET A 141 19.19 31.06 -7.26
N PRO A 142 19.52 30.82 -8.55
CA PRO A 142 20.58 31.58 -9.24
C PRO A 142 20.34 33.10 -9.28
N ASP A 143 19.09 33.53 -9.47
CA ASP A 143 18.71 34.95 -9.49
C ASP A 143 18.92 35.61 -8.11
N THR A 144 18.81 34.82 -7.04
CA THR A 144 19.11 35.25 -5.67
C THR A 144 20.56 35.03 -5.24
N THR A 145 21.45 34.71 -6.19
CA THR A 145 22.88 34.40 -5.97
C THR A 145 23.16 33.17 -5.10
N VAL A 146 22.16 32.32 -4.86
CA VAL A 146 22.29 31.07 -4.12
C VAL A 146 22.52 29.93 -5.12
N VAL A 147 23.59 29.15 -4.94
CA VAL A 147 23.90 28.03 -5.82
C VAL A 147 23.11 26.79 -5.37
N PRO A 148 22.31 26.16 -6.25
CA PRO A 148 21.65 24.89 -5.93
C PRO A 148 22.68 23.79 -5.67
N ASN A 149 22.46 23.02 -4.60
CA ASN A 149 23.26 21.86 -4.26
C ASN A 149 22.56 20.54 -4.63
N GLU A 150 23.21 19.42 -4.32
CA GLU A 150 22.69 18.07 -4.48
C GLU A 150 21.32 17.87 -3.81
N ILE A 151 21.15 18.36 -2.57
CA ILE A 151 19.90 18.22 -1.80
C ILE A 151 18.74 18.95 -2.51
N THR A 152 19.01 20.13 -3.04
CA THR A 152 18.03 20.97 -3.75
C THR A 152 17.55 20.27 -5.02
N TYR A 153 18.48 19.76 -5.83
CA TYR A 153 18.14 19.01 -7.04
C TYR A 153 17.40 17.70 -6.71
N ASN A 154 17.82 16.97 -5.69
CA ASN A 154 17.16 15.74 -5.26
C ASN A 154 15.70 15.96 -4.85
N ALA A 155 15.43 17.02 -4.07
CA ALA A 155 14.06 17.38 -3.68
C ALA A 155 13.21 17.77 -4.90
N ALA A 156 13.76 18.53 -5.85
CA ALA A 156 13.05 18.90 -7.07
C ALA A 156 12.77 17.70 -8.00
N ILE A 157 13.73 16.77 -8.15
CA ILE A 157 13.57 15.54 -8.92
C ILE A 157 12.55 14.61 -8.24
N SER A 158 12.59 14.49 -6.91
CA SER A 158 11.59 13.71 -6.17
C SER A 158 10.18 14.33 -6.24
N ALA A 159 10.07 15.66 -6.31
CA ALA A 159 8.79 16.32 -6.54
C ALA A 159 8.23 15.97 -7.92
N CYS A 160 9.09 15.93 -8.95
CA CYS A 160 8.72 15.45 -10.28
C CYS A 160 8.35 13.95 -10.27
N GLU A 161 9.05 13.13 -9.48
CA GLU A 161 8.77 11.70 -9.31
C GLU A 161 7.38 11.43 -8.74
N LYS A 162 6.97 12.20 -7.73
CA LYS A 162 5.62 12.12 -7.14
C LYS A 162 4.54 12.59 -8.10
N ALA A 163 4.86 13.54 -8.98
CA ALA A 163 3.94 14.05 -10.00
C ALA A 163 3.98 13.29 -11.34
N CYS A 164 4.75 12.19 -11.42
CA CYS A 164 4.97 11.41 -12.64
C CYS A 164 5.50 12.24 -13.84
N GLN A 165 6.25 13.32 -13.58
CA GLN A 165 6.84 14.21 -14.59
C GLN A 165 8.24 13.74 -15.01
N TRP A 166 8.34 12.57 -15.65
CA TRP A 166 9.63 11.95 -15.98
C TRP A 166 10.54 12.82 -16.86
N GLN A 167 10.00 13.53 -17.85
CA GLN A 167 10.80 14.37 -18.75
C GLN A 167 11.52 15.49 -17.99
N LEU A 168 10.83 16.13 -17.05
CA LEU A 168 11.40 17.19 -16.22
C LEU A 168 12.44 16.63 -15.25
N ALA A 169 12.16 15.48 -14.62
CA ALA A 169 13.12 14.81 -13.75
C ALA A 169 14.43 14.46 -14.49
N LEU A 170 14.34 13.93 -15.71
CA LEU A 170 15.51 13.62 -16.53
C LEU A 170 16.26 14.87 -16.98
N LYS A 171 15.53 15.94 -17.33
CA LYS A 171 16.14 17.23 -17.67
C LYS A 171 16.91 17.81 -16.48
N LEU A 172 16.35 17.76 -15.28
CA LEU A 172 17.04 18.20 -14.06
C LEU A 172 18.30 17.36 -13.81
N LEU A 173 18.22 16.04 -13.96
CA LEU A 173 19.37 15.14 -13.82
C LEU A 173 20.49 15.47 -14.83
N SER A 174 20.15 15.84 -16.07
CA SER A 174 21.16 16.27 -17.06
C SER A 174 21.75 17.66 -16.79
N LEU A 175 21.02 18.54 -16.08
CA LEU A 175 21.50 19.87 -15.70
C LEU A 175 22.46 19.84 -14.50
N MET A 176 22.39 18.81 -13.65
CA MET A 176 23.25 18.72 -12.46
C MET A 176 24.75 18.79 -12.79
N PRO A 177 25.29 18.04 -13.77
CA PRO A 177 26.70 18.18 -14.17
C PRO A 177 27.06 19.58 -14.70
N GLU A 178 26.15 20.23 -15.45
CA GLU A 178 26.35 21.60 -15.95
C GLU A 178 26.42 22.61 -14.80
N ALA A 179 25.62 22.38 -13.75
CA ALA A 179 25.66 23.13 -12.50
C ALA A 179 26.80 22.72 -11.56
N ARG A 180 27.71 21.82 -12.00
CA ARG A 180 28.82 21.26 -11.20
C ARG A 180 28.38 20.51 -9.94
N VAL A 181 27.18 19.93 -9.97
CA VAL A 181 26.64 19.07 -8.91
C VAL A 181 26.70 17.62 -9.41
N VAL A 182 27.28 16.73 -8.61
CA VAL A 182 27.38 15.30 -8.96
C VAL A 182 26.09 14.59 -8.53
N PRO A 183 25.38 13.90 -9.45
CA PRO A 183 24.24 13.06 -9.08
C PRO A 183 24.66 11.93 -8.14
N ASN A 184 23.86 11.70 -7.10
CA ASN A 184 24.10 10.63 -6.13
C ASN A 184 23.05 9.51 -6.25
N GLU A 185 23.11 8.52 -5.36
CA GLU A 185 22.14 7.41 -5.33
C GLU A 185 20.69 7.90 -5.18
N ILE A 186 20.45 8.93 -4.35
CA ILE A 186 19.11 9.50 -4.15
C ILE A 186 18.60 10.10 -5.47
N THR A 187 19.46 10.79 -6.23
CA THR A 187 19.11 11.36 -7.53
C THR A 187 18.68 10.27 -8.52
N TYR A 188 19.49 9.22 -8.64
CA TYR A 188 19.20 8.10 -9.54
C TYR A 188 17.98 7.30 -9.09
N ASN A 189 17.80 7.09 -7.78
CA ASN A 189 16.62 6.41 -7.23
C ASN A 189 15.32 7.13 -7.63
N ALA A 190 15.27 8.45 -7.46
CA ALA A 190 14.10 9.24 -7.86
C ALA A 190 13.90 9.23 -9.39
N ALA A 191 14.97 9.36 -10.17
CA ALA A 191 14.92 9.33 -11.64
C ALA A 191 14.48 7.96 -12.21
N ILE A 192 14.95 6.85 -11.63
CA ILE A 192 14.55 5.49 -12.01
C ILE A 192 13.09 5.25 -11.60
N THR A 193 12.70 5.70 -10.41
CA THR A 193 11.32 5.54 -9.91
C THR A 193 10.32 6.31 -10.78
N VAL A 194 10.64 7.53 -11.22
CA VAL A 194 9.74 8.28 -12.11
C VAL A 194 9.65 7.64 -13.50
N CYS A 195 10.75 7.09 -14.02
CA CYS A 195 10.75 6.30 -15.26
C CYS A 195 9.86 5.06 -15.14
N GLU A 196 9.93 4.34 -14.01
CA GLU A 196 9.06 3.18 -13.74
C GLU A 196 7.58 3.58 -13.69
N ARG A 197 7.23 4.59 -12.89
CA ARG A 197 5.84 5.09 -12.78
C ARG A 197 5.29 5.57 -14.13
N SER A 198 6.15 6.18 -14.94
CA SER A 198 5.78 6.75 -16.25
C SER A 198 5.93 5.76 -17.42
N GLN A 199 6.19 4.48 -17.15
CA GLN A 199 6.31 3.42 -18.16
C GLN A 199 7.50 3.58 -19.13
N GLN A 200 8.52 4.34 -18.77
CA GLN A 200 9.73 4.60 -19.58
C GLN A 200 10.89 3.67 -19.16
N LEU A 201 10.70 2.36 -19.30
CA LEU A 201 11.67 1.37 -18.79
C LEU A 201 13.03 1.41 -19.47
N GLU A 202 13.05 1.53 -20.80
CA GLU A 202 14.30 1.59 -21.56
C GLU A 202 15.15 2.77 -21.10
N ARG A 203 14.52 3.92 -20.85
CA ARG A 203 15.19 5.10 -20.33
C ARG A 203 15.67 4.88 -18.90
N GLY A 204 14.88 4.20 -18.07
CA GLY A 204 15.29 3.80 -16.72
C GLY A 204 16.50 2.84 -16.72
N LEU A 205 16.58 1.90 -17.67
CA LEU A 205 17.72 1.00 -17.82
C LEU A 205 18.97 1.71 -18.34
N GLN A 206 18.81 2.64 -19.29
CA GLN A 206 19.90 3.51 -19.71
C GLN A 206 20.47 4.28 -18.52
N LEU A 207 19.62 4.87 -17.68
CA LEU A 207 20.06 5.57 -16.47
C LEU A 207 20.79 4.66 -15.48
N LEU A 208 20.33 3.41 -15.32
CA LEU A 208 20.99 2.44 -14.45
C LEU A 208 22.43 2.17 -14.92
N TRP A 209 22.65 2.02 -16.23
CA TRP A 209 23.99 1.86 -16.81
C TRP A 209 24.82 3.13 -16.74
N GLU A 210 24.24 4.30 -17.03
CA GLU A 210 24.92 5.59 -16.84
C GLU A 210 25.39 5.77 -15.39
N SER A 211 24.60 5.33 -14.39
CA SER A 211 24.99 5.40 -12.98
C SER A 211 26.18 4.50 -12.64
N ARG A 212 26.33 3.36 -13.34
CA ARG A 212 27.45 2.43 -13.18
C ARG A 212 28.74 3.01 -13.76
N GLU A 213 28.65 3.63 -14.94
CA GLU A 213 29.81 4.19 -15.64
C GLU A 213 30.38 5.45 -14.98
N ARG A 214 29.53 6.26 -14.34
CA ARG A 214 29.94 7.51 -13.70
C ARG A 214 30.69 7.33 -12.37
N GLY A 215 30.87 6.09 -11.90
CA GLY A 215 31.84 5.75 -10.85
C GLY A 215 31.58 6.37 -9.47
N GLY A 216 30.31 6.67 -9.15
CA GLY A 216 29.92 7.11 -7.81
C GLY A 216 29.92 5.96 -6.80
N SER A 217 30.11 6.27 -5.51
CA SER A 217 29.92 5.30 -4.41
C SER A 217 28.42 4.99 -4.25
N LEU A 218 27.88 4.14 -5.11
CA LEU A 218 26.51 3.61 -5.01
C LEU A 218 26.48 2.45 -4.02
N SER A 219 25.40 2.32 -3.25
CA SER A 219 25.20 1.16 -2.39
C SER A 219 25.17 -0.15 -3.19
N VAL A 220 25.68 -1.22 -2.59
CA VAL A 220 25.58 -2.59 -3.14
C VAL A 220 24.13 -3.04 -3.33
N ALA A 221 23.20 -2.43 -2.59
CA ALA A 221 21.77 -2.70 -2.71
C ALA A 221 21.08 -1.95 -3.86
N PHE A 222 21.70 -0.89 -4.41
CA PHE A 222 21.09 -0.01 -5.42
C PHE A 222 20.78 -0.76 -6.73
N PHE A 223 21.74 -1.52 -7.26
CA PHE A 223 21.54 -2.26 -8.51
C PHE A 223 20.42 -3.30 -8.43
N PRO A 224 20.42 -4.23 -7.43
CA PRO A 224 19.30 -5.14 -7.24
C PRO A 224 17.95 -4.41 -7.12
N TRP A 225 17.90 -3.31 -6.34
CA TRP A 225 16.70 -2.50 -6.18
C TRP A 225 16.21 -1.92 -7.51
N ALA A 226 17.11 -1.36 -8.31
CA ALA A 226 16.78 -0.75 -9.59
C ALA A 226 16.29 -1.81 -10.61
N LEU A 227 16.93 -2.98 -10.65
CA LEU A 227 16.50 -4.11 -11.47
C LEU A 227 15.10 -4.59 -11.08
N ALA A 228 14.85 -4.76 -9.77
CA ALA A 228 13.54 -5.15 -9.26
C ALA A 228 12.46 -4.11 -9.61
N ARG A 229 12.80 -2.82 -9.48
CA ARG A 229 11.91 -1.69 -9.78
C ARG A 229 11.57 -1.64 -11.28
N LEU A 230 12.59 -1.69 -12.14
CA LEU A 230 12.42 -1.66 -13.59
C LEU A 230 11.80 -2.95 -14.15
N SER A 231 11.69 -3.99 -13.32
CA SER A 231 11.19 -5.32 -13.69
C SER A 231 12.06 -5.94 -14.78
N VAL A 232 13.38 -5.95 -14.57
CA VAL A 232 14.32 -6.66 -15.45
C VAL A 232 14.17 -8.16 -15.25
N HIS A 233 14.21 -8.91 -16.35
CA HIS A 233 13.97 -10.36 -16.36
C HIS A 233 15.12 -11.17 -16.93
N ASP A 234 16.17 -10.50 -17.41
CA ASP A 234 17.34 -11.14 -17.97
C ASP A 234 18.07 -11.94 -16.86
N PRO A 235 18.11 -13.28 -16.95
CA PRO A 235 18.73 -14.12 -15.93
C PRO A 235 20.22 -13.82 -15.74
N ASP A 236 20.92 -13.42 -16.80
CA ASP A 236 22.36 -13.15 -16.75
C ASP A 236 22.61 -11.86 -15.98
N ILE A 237 21.80 -10.82 -16.20
CA ILE A 237 21.88 -9.56 -15.45
C ILE A 237 21.56 -9.78 -13.96
N ILE A 238 20.51 -10.55 -13.66
CA ILE A 238 20.11 -10.86 -12.28
C ILE A 238 21.19 -11.69 -11.58
N SER A 239 21.75 -12.69 -12.26
CA SER A 239 22.83 -13.54 -11.74
C SER A 239 24.11 -12.74 -11.46
N ALA A 240 24.48 -11.82 -12.34
CA ALA A 240 25.62 -10.93 -12.13
C ALA A 240 25.44 -10.02 -10.91
N ALA A 241 24.26 -9.39 -10.77
CA ALA A 241 23.94 -8.58 -9.59
C ALA A 241 23.92 -9.41 -8.31
N PHE A 242 23.39 -10.64 -8.36
CA PHE A 242 23.40 -11.57 -7.24
C PHE A 242 24.82 -11.95 -6.81
N ALA A 243 25.71 -12.26 -7.74
CA ALA A 243 27.10 -12.62 -7.45
C ALA A 243 27.87 -11.48 -6.76
N GLU A 244 27.69 -10.24 -7.23
CA GLU A 244 28.28 -9.04 -6.64
C GLU A 244 27.84 -8.84 -5.17
N VAL A 245 26.54 -8.98 -4.91
CA VAL A 245 26.00 -8.86 -3.55
C VAL A 245 26.47 -10.01 -2.67
N ALA A 246 26.48 -11.24 -3.17
CA ALA A 246 26.93 -12.41 -2.40
C ALA A 246 28.41 -12.30 -1.98
N LEU A 247 29.28 -11.81 -2.87
CA LEU A 247 30.68 -11.53 -2.55
C LEU A 247 30.82 -10.44 -1.48
N THR A 248 30.05 -9.35 -1.58
CA THR A 248 30.09 -8.28 -0.58
C THR A 248 29.59 -8.77 0.78
N LEU A 249 28.47 -9.51 0.80
CA LEU A 249 27.87 -10.04 2.02
C LEU A 249 28.81 -11.00 2.78
N SER A 250 29.66 -11.73 2.06
CA SER A 250 30.67 -12.62 2.67
C SER A 250 31.94 -11.91 3.14
N SER A 251 32.23 -10.72 2.63
CA SER A 251 33.47 -9.99 2.93
C SER A 251 33.29 -8.79 3.87
N SER A 252 32.09 -8.22 3.95
CA SER A 252 31.79 -7.00 4.70
C SER A 252 30.46 -7.08 5.45
N GLN A 253 30.34 -6.32 6.54
CA GLN A 253 29.08 -6.13 7.25
C GLN A 253 28.28 -5.00 6.60
N LEU A 254 27.08 -5.30 6.14
CA LEU A 254 26.20 -4.32 5.48
C LEU A 254 25.33 -3.58 6.49
N ALA A 255 24.97 -2.34 6.13
CA ALA A 255 24.08 -1.53 6.94
C ALA A 255 22.63 -2.09 6.91
N PRO A 256 21.81 -1.82 7.94
CA PRO A 256 20.42 -2.26 8.01
C PRO A 256 19.59 -1.92 6.77
N GLN A 257 19.70 -0.69 6.27
CA GLN A 257 18.95 -0.26 5.09
C GLN A 257 19.31 -1.10 3.86
N GLU A 258 20.60 -1.39 3.65
CA GLU A 258 21.09 -2.18 2.53
C GLU A 258 20.58 -3.63 2.61
N LEU A 259 20.69 -4.26 3.78
CA LEU A 259 20.19 -5.63 4.01
C LEU A 259 18.70 -5.74 3.69
N SER A 260 17.90 -4.79 4.18
CA SER A 260 16.45 -4.78 3.91
C SER A 260 16.14 -4.60 2.43
N MET A 261 16.86 -3.71 1.75
CA MET A 261 16.65 -3.40 0.35
C MET A 261 17.06 -4.55 -0.56
N ILE A 262 18.17 -5.23 -0.25
CA ILE A 262 18.63 -6.44 -0.96
C ILE A 262 17.60 -7.57 -0.81
N ALA A 263 17.14 -7.85 0.41
CA ALA A 263 16.17 -8.91 0.68
C ALA A 263 14.87 -8.67 -0.11
N TRP A 264 14.37 -7.43 -0.09
CA TRP A 264 13.19 -7.04 -0.85
C TRP A 264 13.42 -7.17 -2.36
N ALA A 265 14.53 -6.66 -2.88
CA ALA A 265 14.83 -6.63 -4.31
C ALA A 265 14.92 -8.05 -4.89
N PHE A 266 15.69 -8.94 -4.26
CA PHE A 266 15.84 -10.31 -4.74
C PHE A 266 14.57 -11.15 -4.57
N GLY A 267 13.77 -10.90 -3.53
CA GLY A 267 12.43 -11.49 -3.41
C GLY A 267 11.50 -11.07 -4.55
N MET A 268 11.55 -9.79 -4.95
CA MET A 268 10.78 -9.29 -6.09
C MET A 268 11.25 -9.89 -7.41
N LEU A 269 12.58 -9.95 -7.62
CA LEU A 269 13.21 -10.57 -8.80
C LEU A 269 13.02 -12.10 -8.87
N GLY A 270 12.51 -12.73 -7.80
CA GLY A 270 12.23 -14.17 -7.77
C GLY A 270 13.49 -15.03 -7.59
N VAL A 271 14.57 -14.46 -7.06
CA VAL A 271 15.77 -15.22 -6.71
C VAL A 271 15.43 -16.15 -5.54
N ASN A 272 15.66 -17.45 -5.75
CA ASN A 272 15.43 -18.48 -4.74
C ASN A 272 16.76 -19.18 -4.41
N ASN A 273 17.47 -18.67 -3.39
CA ASN A 273 18.71 -19.24 -2.90
C ASN A 273 18.70 -19.23 -1.35
N PRO A 274 18.27 -20.34 -0.71
CA PRO A 274 18.13 -20.40 0.75
C PRO A 274 19.42 -20.06 1.50
N THR A 275 20.58 -20.49 0.99
CA THR A 275 21.89 -20.22 1.61
C THR A 275 22.22 -18.74 1.62
N PHE A 276 21.93 -18.03 0.52
CA PHE A 276 22.12 -16.58 0.45
C PHE A 276 21.21 -15.84 1.41
N PHE A 277 19.92 -16.18 1.44
CA PHE A 277 18.98 -15.54 2.36
C PHE A 277 19.35 -15.81 3.81
N HIS A 278 19.76 -17.03 4.16
CA HIS A 278 20.27 -17.35 5.49
C HIS A 278 21.50 -16.51 5.86
N ALA A 279 22.46 -16.31 4.95
CA ALA A 279 23.61 -15.44 5.20
C ALA A 279 23.22 -13.96 5.39
N LEU A 280 22.27 -13.47 4.58
CA LEU A 280 21.75 -12.10 4.69
C LEU A 280 21.08 -11.88 6.05
N PHE A 281 20.30 -12.87 6.45
CA PHE A 281 19.54 -12.85 7.69
C PHE A 281 20.44 -13.00 8.92
N PHE A 282 21.52 -13.78 8.84
CA PHE A 282 22.52 -13.86 9.89
C PHE A 282 23.15 -12.49 10.21
N GLN A 283 23.37 -11.64 9.21
CA GLN A 283 23.81 -10.25 9.44
C GLN A 283 22.69 -9.33 9.95
N ALA A 284 21.43 -9.59 9.59
CA ALA A 284 20.29 -8.75 9.94
C ALA A 284 19.83 -8.94 11.40
N VAL A 285 19.76 -10.17 11.92
CA VAL A 285 19.23 -10.48 13.26
C VAL A 285 19.88 -9.66 14.38
N PRO A 286 21.23 -9.54 14.47
CA PRO A 286 21.88 -8.77 15.53
C PRO A 286 21.59 -7.27 15.47
N GLN A 287 21.11 -6.78 14.32
CA GLN A 287 20.92 -5.37 14.04
C GLN A 287 19.45 -4.94 14.11
N LEU A 288 18.47 -5.84 14.33
CA LEU A 288 17.02 -5.58 14.21
C LEU A 288 16.53 -4.31 14.91
N GLN A 289 17.06 -3.98 16.10
CA GLN A 289 16.70 -2.78 16.86
C GLN A 289 17.04 -1.47 16.11
N SER A 290 18.03 -1.49 15.22
CA SER A 290 18.43 -0.33 14.42
C SER A 290 17.63 -0.15 13.12
N PHE A 291 16.85 -1.16 12.71
CA PHE A 291 16.01 -1.08 11.51
C PHE A 291 14.82 -0.15 11.76
N THR A 292 14.41 0.60 10.74
CA THR A 292 13.12 1.29 10.76
C THR A 292 11.98 0.28 10.57
N MET A 293 10.72 0.68 10.85
CA MET A 293 9.55 -0.16 10.56
C MET A 293 9.48 -0.56 9.07
N GLY A 294 9.76 0.38 8.17
CA GLY A 294 9.80 0.12 6.74
C GLY A 294 10.94 -0.81 6.32
N ASP A 295 12.05 -0.87 7.05
CA ASP A 295 13.14 -1.83 6.76
C ASP A 295 12.79 -3.24 7.27
N LEU A 296 12.16 -3.34 8.45
CA LEU A 296 11.61 -4.61 8.96
C LEU A 296 10.55 -5.18 8.02
N LEU A 297 9.68 -4.31 7.47
CA LEU A 297 8.72 -4.70 6.43
C LEU A 297 9.41 -5.26 5.19
N LYS A 298 10.43 -4.57 4.66
CA LYS A 298 11.18 -5.02 3.49
C LYS A 298 11.84 -6.39 3.71
N LEU A 299 12.43 -6.62 4.89
CA LEU A 299 12.98 -7.92 5.28
C LEU A 299 11.91 -9.01 5.34
N ALA A 300 10.78 -8.73 6.01
CA ALA A 300 9.66 -9.66 6.11
C ALA A 300 9.10 -10.04 4.73
N TRP A 301 8.98 -9.08 3.82
CA TRP A 301 8.58 -9.32 2.43
C TRP A 301 9.58 -10.18 1.66
N GLY A 302 10.87 -9.89 1.77
CA GLY A 302 11.93 -10.69 1.15
C GLY A 302 11.89 -12.15 1.60
N SER A 303 11.76 -12.36 2.91
CA SER A 303 11.61 -13.70 3.51
C SER A 303 10.34 -14.42 3.02
N ALA A 304 9.20 -13.74 3.00
CA ALA A 304 7.94 -14.31 2.54
C ALA A 304 7.96 -14.68 1.04
N ALA A 305 8.74 -13.97 0.22
CA ALA A 305 8.80 -14.16 -1.23
C ALA A 305 9.80 -15.25 -1.68
N SER A 306 10.92 -15.42 -0.97
CA SER A 306 12.03 -16.29 -1.38
C SER A 306 12.12 -17.62 -0.62
N GLY A 307 11.21 -17.88 0.32
CA GLY A 307 11.22 -19.07 1.17
C GLY A 307 11.46 -18.71 2.64
N LEU A 308 10.69 -19.32 3.53
CA LEU A 308 10.61 -18.93 4.94
C LEU A 308 11.83 -19.42 5.74
N ASP A 309 12.65 -18.48 6.21
CA ASP A 309 13.49 -18.70 7.39
C ASP A 309 12.63 -18.40 8.63
N VAL A 310 12.07 -19.46 9.22
CA VAL A 310 11.12 -19.37 10.33
C VAL A 310 11.70 -18.57 11.49
N GLU A 311 12.98 -18.79 11.84
CA GLU A 311 13.59 -18.19 13.03
C GLU A 311 13.77 -16.68 12.88
N LEU A 312 14.29 -16.22 11.74
CA LEU A 312 14.35 -14.79 11.46
C LEU A 312 12.96 -14.19 11.48
N PHE A 313 12.02 -14.83 10.79
CA PHE A 313 10.69 -14.27 10.64
C PHE A 313 10.00 -14.11 12.00
N MET A 314 10.19 -15.06 12.92
CA MET A 314 9.80 -14.91 14.32
C MET A 314 10.50 -13.74 15.00
N ALA A 315 11.82 -13.58 14.83
CA ALA A 315 12.58 -12.49 15.43
C ALA A 315 12.08 -11.10 14.97
N ILE A 316 11.79 -10.94 13.67
CA ILE A 316 11.20 -9.70 13.11
C ILE A 316 9.85 -9.44 13.77
N GLN A 317 8.96 -10.44 13.84
CA GLN A 317 7.64 -10.27 14.44
C GLN A 317 7.69 -9.91 15.92
N ASN A 318 8.61 -10.52 16.68
CA ASN A 318 8.80 -10.22 18.11
C ASN A 318 9.31 -8.79 18.33
N GLU A 319 10.27 -8.33 17.53
CA GLU A 319 10.77 -6.95 17.57
C GLU A 319 9.64 -5.95 17.26
N VAL A 320 8.84 -6.23 16.21
CA VAL A 320 7.71 -5.37 15.84
C VAL A 320 6.65 -5.34 16.93
N ALA A 321 6.29 -6.49 17.51
CA ALA A 321 5.34 -6.56 18.61
C ALA A 321 5.80 -5.73 19.81
N THR A 322 7.09 -5.82 20.17
CA THR A 322 7.70 -5.02 21.25
C THR A 322 7.60 -3.52 20.97
N ARG A 323 7.83 -3.09 19.73
CA ARG A 323 7.70 -1.66 19.34
C ARG A 323 6.27 -1.17 19.40
N LEU A 324 5.31 -2.00 19.00
CA LEU A 324 3.88 -1.69 19.06
C LEU A 324 3.42 -1.49 20.51
N GLU A 325 3.92 -2.29 21.44
CA GLU A 325 3.58 -2.14 22.87
C GLU A 325 4.12 -0.83 23.48
N GLN A 326 5.18 -0.26 22.92
CA GLN A 326 5.85 0.95 23.42
C GLN A 326 5.43 2.24 22.70
N VAL A 327 4.65 2.14 21.62
CA VAL A 327 4.34 3.31 20.78
C VAL A 327 3.29 4.20 21.43
N ASP A 328 3.62 5.48 21.57
CA ASP A 328 2.64 6.51 21.93
C ASP A 328 2.15 7.22 20.67
N LEU A 329 0.98 6.79 20.18
CA LEU A 329 0.35 7.35 18.99
C LEU A 329 0.07 8.85 19.12
N HIS A 330 -0.11 9.39 20.33
CA HIS A 330 -0.49 10.80 20.53
C HIS A 330 0.69 11.74 20.28
N ASN A 331 1.92 11.24 20.41
CA ASN A 331 3.14 12.00 20.20
C ASN A 331 3.68 11.93 18.76
N LEU A 332 3.17 11.02 17.93
CA LEU A 332 3.54 10.94 16.52
C LEU A 332 2.86 12.03 15.69
N SER A 333 3.61 12.64 14.77
CA SER A 333 3.01 13.43 13.70
C SER A 333 2.06 12.55 12.86
N GLU A 334 1.07 13.17 12.23
CA GLU A 334 0.05 12.48 11.44
C GLU A 334 0.67 11.64 10.31
N LEU A 335 1.58 12.22 9.53
CA LEU A 335 2.31 11.52 8.47
C LEU A 335 3.11 10.32 8.99
N CYS A 336 3.82 10.49 10.12
CA CYS A 336 4.57 9.39 10.73
C CYS A 336 3.64 8.28 11.22
N ARG A 337 2.50 8.64 11.80
CA ARG A 337 1.48 7.70 12.23
C ARG A 337 0.97 6.88 11.04
N ASP A 338 0.66 7.52 9.92
CA ASP A 338 0.15 6.81 8.73
C ASP A 338 1.18 5.82 8.17
N THR A 339 2.43 6.27 7.99
CA THR A 339 3.51 5.38 7.52
C THR A 339 3.71 4.19 8.46
N PHE A 340 3.70 4.42 9.77
CA PHE A 340 3.82 3.37 10.79
C PHE A 340 2.67 2.35 10.70
N LEU A 341 1.41 2.82 10.62
CA LEU A 341 0.25 1.95 10.53
C LEU A 341 0.27 1.12 9.23
N GLN A 342 0.64 1.73 8.10
CA GLN A 342 0.78 1.02 6.82
C GLN A 342 1.88 -0.04 6.88
N ASP A 343 3.03 0.27 7.49
CA ASP A 343 4.12 -0.69 7.65
C ASP A 343 3.69 -1.87 8.54
N THR A 344 2.99 -1.61 9.65
CA THR A 344 2.44 -2.66 10.52
C THR A 344 1.43 -3.55 9.79
N LEU A 345 0.50 -2.96 9.02
CA LEU A 345 -0.46 -3.72 8.21
C LEU A 345 0.25 -4.56 7.14
N GLY A 346 1.29 -4.00 6.50
CA GLY A 346 2.13 -4.71 5.55
C GLY A 346 2.89 -5.89 6.16
N LEU A 347 3.35 -5.75 7.40
CA LEU A 347 4.00 -6.82 8.16
C LEU A 347 3.02 -7.95 8.48
N LEU A 348 1.81 -7.62 8.98
CA LEU A 348 0.75 -8.62 9.18
C LEU A 348 0.41 -9.36 7.89
N TRP A 349 0.36 -8.64 6.77
CA TRP A 349 0.12 -9.24 5.47
C TRP A 349 1.24 -10.21 5.09
N ALA A 350 2.50 -9.80 5.23
CA ALA A 350 3.66 -10.65 4.93
C ALA A 350 3.64 -11.91 5.80
N SER A 351 3.32 -11.75 7.10
CA SER A 351 3.13 -12.83 8.06
C SER A 351 2.09 -13.86 7.64
N ASN A 352 0.89 -13.38 7.33
CA ASN A 352 -0.18 -14.25 6.85
C ASN A 352 0.15 -14.90 5.50
N PHE A 353 0.75 -14.15 4.55
CA PHE A 353 1.13 -14.67 3.25
C PHE A 353 2.16 -15.80 3.36
N ALA A 354 3.11 -15.66 4.28
CA ALA A 354 4.11 -16.69 4.56
C ALA A 354 3.54 -17.88 5.36
N GLY A 355 2.27 -17.82 5.77
CA GLY A 355 1.59 -18.88 6.52
C GLY A 355 1.90 -18.88 8.02
N TYR A 356 2.52 -17.82 8.54
CA TYR A 356 2.95 -17.73 9.94
C TYR A 356 2.73 -16.31 10.50
N CYS A 357 1.73 -16.14 11.36
CA CYS A 357 1.50 -14.90 12.10
C CYS A 357 1.42 -15.21 13.59
N SER A 358 2.34 -14.65 14.38
CA SER A 358 2.33 -14.83 15.83
C SER A 358 1.11 -14.14 16.45
N ASN A 359 0.55 -14.77 17.49
CA ASN A 359 -0.58 -14.21 18.24
C ASN A 359 -0.20 -12.88 18.92
N ASN A 360 1.06 -12.74 19.37
CA ASN A 360 1.55 -11.52 20.00
C ASN A 360 1.56 -10.35 19.01
N LEU A 361 2.12 -10.55 17.81
CA LEU A 361 2.10 -9.52 16.76
C LEU A 361 0.66 -9.15 16.40
N LEU A 362 -0.21 -10.13 16.18
CA LEU A 362 -1.60 -9.87 15.81
C LEU A 362 -2.35 -9.09 16.90
N ALA A 363 -2.18 -9.47 18.17
CA ALA A 363 -2.82 -8.80 19.30
C ALA A 363 -2.32 -7.36 19.46
N ALA A 364 -0.99 -7.16 19.45
CA ALA A 364 -0.38 -5.84 19.58
C ALA A 364 -0.78 -4.92 18.42
N ALA A 365 -0.71 -5.42 17.18
CA ALA A 365 -1.09 -4.66 16.00
C ALA A 365 -2.58 -4.30 16.02
N ARG A 366 -3.47 -5.24 16.37
CA ARG A 366 -4.91 -4.99 16.48
C ARG A 366 -5.21 -3.90 17.51
N LEU A 367 -4.56 -3.94 18.67
CA LEU A 367 -4.75 -2.95 19.72
C LEU A 367 -4.34 -1.54 19.26
N VAL A 368 -3.11 -1.39 18.77
CA VAL A 368 -2.55 -0.09 18.37
C VAL A 368 -3.31 0.51 17.19
N ILE A 369 -3.56 -0.29 16.15
CA ILE A 369 -4.22 0.18 14.92
C ILE A 369 -5.69 0.58 15.21
N ARG A 370 -6.40 -0.15 16.07
CA ARG A 370 -7.74 0.26 16.53
C ARG A 370 -7.72 1.55 17.34
N GLN A 371 -6.75 1.72 18.25
CA GLN A 371 -6.61 2.95 19.03
C GLN A 371 -6.37 4.16 18.14
N ALA A 372 -5.61 4.01 17.05
CA ALA A 372 -5.43 5.06 16.05
C ALA A 372 -6.77 5.44 15.39
N GLY A 373 -7.56 4.46 14.96
CA GLY A 373 -8.90 4.70 14.41
C GLY A 373 -9.84 5.39 15.40
N ALA A 374 -9.92 4.88 16.64
CA ALA A 374 -10.74 5.48 17.68
C ALA A 374 -10.32 6.92 18.03
N SER A 375 -9.03 7.25 17.90
CA SER A 375 -8.54 8.62 18.02
C SER A 375 -9.06 9.53 16.91
N MET A 376 -9.15 9.02 15.68
CA MET A 376 -9.69 9.77 14.55
C MET A 376 -11.19 9.99 14.69
N ASP A 377 -11.93 8.98 15.16
CA ASP A 377 -13.36 9.11 15.48
C ASP A 377 -13.59 10.23 16.53
N ARG A 378 -12.74 10.31 17.57
CA ARG A 378 -12.82 11.39 18.57
C ARG A 378 -12.50 12.77 17.99
N ALA A 379 -11.53 12.86 17.08
CA ALA A 379 -11.09 14.11 16.47
C ALA A 379 -12.14 14.71 15.52
N HIS A 380 -12.86 13.86 14.78
CA HIS A 380 -13.94 14.27 13.88
C HIS A 380 -15.25 14.62 14.63
N GLY A 381 -15.23 14.53 15.96
CA GLY A 381 -16.34 14.84 16.84
C GLY A 381 -17.43 13.76 16.83
N PRO A 382 -18.26 13.67 17.88
CA PRO A 382 -19.43 12.83 17.83
C PRO A 382 -20.45 13.49 16.90
N SER A 383 -20.52 13.07 15.64
CA SER A 383 -21.82 13.04 14.96
C SER A 383 -22.64 11.94 15.63
N SER A 384 -23.04 12.16 16.88
CA SER A 384 -23.66 11.19 17.79
C SER A 384 -22.97 9.83 17.79
N SER A 385 -22.09 9.55 18.74
CA SER A 385 -21.98 8.15 19.16
C SER A 385 -23.37 7.77 19.69
N PRO A 386 -24.18 6.94 19.00
CA PRO A 386 -25.40 6.49 19.61
C PRO A 386 -24.93 5.39 20.54
N ALA A 387 -24.93 5.66 21.85
CA ALA A 387 -25.38 4.63 22.75
C ALA A 387 -26.74 4.18 22.22
N CYS A 388 -26.73 3.11 21.42
CA CYS A 388 -27.85 2.24 21.04
C CYS A 388 -29.22 2.93 21.13
N GLN A 389 -29.46 3.97 20.34
CA GLN A 389 -30.83 4.30 19.98
C GLN A 389 -31.08 3.48 18.73
N SER A 390 -31.99 2.50 18.85
CA SER A 390 -32.54 1.79 17.71
C SER A 390 -32.81 2.83 16.62
N MET A 391 -32.03 2.81 15.54
CA MET A 391 -32.42 3.54 14.36
C MET A 391 -33.83 3.03 14.05
N GLY A 392 -34.84 3.90 14.20
CA GLY A 392 -36.18 3.59 13.76
C GLY A 392 -36.04 3.11 12.33
N GLU A 393 -36.60 1.93 12.05
CA GLU A 393 -36.48 1.21 10.80
C GLU A 393 -36.37 2.21 9.64
N LEU A 394 -35.14 2.36 9.09
CA LEU A 394 -35.04 2.79 7.70
C LEU A 394 -35.95 1.83 6.93
N PRO A 395 -36.62 2.25 5.84
CA PRO A 395 -37.49 1.37 5.09
C PRO A 395 -36.63 0.27 4.44
N PHE A 396 -36.30 -0.73 5.24
CA PHE A 396 -35.60 -1.94 4.89
C PHE A 396 -36.68 -2.79 4.25
N THR A 397 -36.80 -2.69 2.95
CA THR A 397 -37.48 -3.74 2.21
C THR A 397 -36.68 -5.01 2.48
N GLU A 398 -37.34 -6.03 3.04
CA GLU A 398 -36.97 -7.43 2.83
C GLU A 398 -36.95 -7.64 1.31
N ALA A 399 -35.86 -7.25 0.67
CA ALA A 399 -35.72 -7.35 -0.76
C ALA A 399 -35.50 -8.82 -1.05
N ASP A 400 -36.35 -9.38 -1.91
CA ASP A 400 -36.19 -10.73 -2.43
C ASP A 400 -34.75 -10.88 -2.99
N PRO A 401 -33.87 -11.71 -2.39
CA PRO A 401 -32.49 -11.90 -2.84
C PRO A 401 -32.39 -12.36 -4.30
N TRP A 402 -33.52 -12.82 -4.85
CA TRP A 402 -33.67 -13.45 -6.16
C TRP A 402 -34.11 -12.49 -7.28
N GLN A 403 -34.42 -11.23 -6.97
CA GLN A 403 -34.71 -10.23 -7.99
C GLN A 403 -33.45 -9.41 -8.34
N PRO A 404 -33.18 -9.15 -9.64
CA PRO A 404 -32.01 -8.37 -10.03
C PRO A 404 -32.15 -6.94 -9.50
N ALA A 405 -31.47 -6.66 -8.38
CA ALA A 405 -31.46 -5.33 -7.79
C ALA A 405 -30.67 -4.39 -8.72
N SER A 406 -31.38 -3.50 -9.41
CA SER A 406 -30.77 -2.42 -10.20
C SER A 406 -30.04 -1.39 -9.33
N LYS A 407 -30.25 -1.45 -8.01
CA LYS A 407 -29.69 -0.56 -7.00
C LYS A 407 -28.97 -1.36 -5.89
N PRO A 408 -27.96 -0.77 -5.23
CA PRO A 408 -27.31 -1.36 -4.08
C PRO A 408 -28.28 -1.62 -2.93
N GLN A 409 -27.99 -2.64 -2.13
CA GLN A 409 -28.79 -3.02 -0.95
C GLN A 409 -27.88 -3.30 0.23
N ILE A 410 -28.24 -2.82 1.42
CA ILE A 410 -27.55 -3.16 2.67
C ILE A 410 -28.11 -4.50 3.14
N ILE A 411 -27.26 -5.53 3.21
CA ILE A 411 -27.63 -6.90 3.57
C ILE A 411 -27.46 -7.15 5.07
N LEU A 412 -26.44 -6.55 5.67
CA LEU A 412 -26.19 -6.60 7.11
C LEU A 412 -25.79 -5.22 7.58
N ASP A 413 -26.48 -4.71 8.61
CA ASP A 413 -26.19 -3.41 9.21
C ASP A 413 -25.82 -3.56 10.69
N LEU A 414 -24.53 -3.43 11.00
CA LEU A 414 -24.02 -3.41 12.38
C LEU A 414 -23.79 -1.96 12.82
N PRO A 415 -23.62 -1.69 14.13
CA PRO A 415 -23.43 -0.32 14.62
C PRO A 415 -22.23 0.41 13.99
N ASP A 416 -21.16 -0.31 13.68
CA ASP A 416 -19.85 0.23 13.29
C ASP A 416 -19.41 -0.17 11.86
N ARG A 417 -20.11 -1.12 11.23
CA ARG A 417 -19.78 -1.65 9.89
C ARG A 417 -21.02 -2.24 9.22
N LEU A 418 -20.94 -2.54 7.94
CA LEU A 418 -22.05 -3.06 7.17
C LEU A 418 -21.59 -3.89 5.96
N VAL A 419 -22.50 -4.70 5.43
CA VAL A 419 -22.32 -5.46 4.18
C VAL A 419 -23.34 -4.97 3.15
N ILE A 420 -22.86 -4.62 1.95
CA ILE A 420 -23.65 -4.14 0.82
C ILE A 420 -23.60 -5.15 -0.31
N PHE A 421 -24.72 -5.44 -0.94
CA PHE A 421 -24.74 -6.05 -2.27
C PHE A 421 -24.47 -4.98 -3.34
N LYS A 422 -23.38 -5.15 -4.11
CA LYS A 422 -23.03 -4.32 -5.26
C LYS A 422 -23.56 -4.95 -6.56
N PRO A 423 -24.50 -4.30 -7.28
CA PRO A 423 -24.91 -4.72 -8.62
C PRO A 423 -23.77 -4.57 -9.65
N SER A 424 -23.91 -5.24 -10.79
CA SER A 424 -22.89 -5.28 -11.84
C SER A 424 -22.55 -3.91 -12.45
N GLY A 425 -23.53 -3.02 -12.57
CA GLY A 425 -23.37 -1.68 -13.17
C GLY A 425 -22.87 -0.58 -12.23
N TRP A 426 -22.62 -0.89 -10.95
CA TRP A 426 -22.19 0.10 -9.95
C TRP A 426 -20.68 -0.01 -9.69
N GLU A 427 -19.97 1.10 -9.72
CA GLU A 427 -18.57 1.17 -9.29
C GLU A 427 -18.48 1.50 -7.79
N VAL A 428 -17.34 1.23 -7.15
CA VAL A 428 -17.20 1.47 -5.70
C VAL A 428 -16.89 2.94 -5.40
N TYR A 429 -15.78 3.51 -5.94
CA TYR A 429 -15.38 4.90 -5.66
C TYR A 429 -14.38 5.55 -6.66
N ASP A 430 -14.15 5.00 -7.87
CA ASP A 430 -13.12 5.58 -8.78
C ASP A 430 -13.65 6.60 -9.81
N GLN A 431 -14.95 6.92 -9.78
CA GLN A 431 -15.57 7.93 -10.66
C GLN A 431 -15.48 7.67 -12.19
N HIS A 432 -15.19 6.45 -12.64
CA HIS A 432 -15.23 6.09 -14.07
C HIS A 432 -16.66 5.87 -14.59
N SER A 433 -17.62 5.68 -13.69
CA SER A 433 -19.03 5.52 -13.99
C SER A 433 -19.90 6.50 -13.19
N GLU A 434 -21.11 6.78 -13.68
CA GLU A 434 -22.06 7.65 -12.97
C GLU A 434 -22.60 7.00 -11.68
N LEU A 435 -22.67 5.67 -11.63
CA LEU A 435 -23.26 4.92 -10.53
C LEU A 435 -22.19 4.49 -9.52
N GLN A 436 -22.03 5.26 -8.44
CA GLN A 436 -21.01 5.04 -7.42
C GLN A 436 -21.60 4.56 -6.08
N LEU A 437 -21.00 3.53 -5.51
CA LEU A 437 -21.38 2.98 -4.21
C LEU A 437 -21.01 3.95 -3.06
N SER A 438 -19.95 4.74 -3.22
CA SER A 438 -19.60 5.83 -2.31
C SER A 438 -20.70 6.87 -2.22
N SER A 439 -21.24 7.34 -3.35
CA SER A 439 -22.36 8.29 -3.36
C SER A 439 -23.62 7.71 -2.72
N PHE A 440 -23.88 6.41 -2.90
CA PHE A 440 -24.96 5.71 -2.21
C PHE A 440 -24.77 5.70 -0.68
N LEU A 441 -23.58 5.39 -0.19
CA LEU A 441 -23.28 5.43 1.25
C LEU A 441 -23.32 6.85 1.82
N GLN A 442 -22.80 7.84 1.11
CA GLN A 442 -22.85 9.24 1.52
C GLN A 442 -24.30 9.73 1.66
N ALA A 443 -25.17 9.38 0.72
CA ALA A 443 -26.59 9.71 0.79
C ALA A 443 -27.31 9.01 1.95
N THR A 444 -26.92 7.76 2.26
CA THR A 444 -27.58 6.92 3.27
C THR A 444 -27.08 7.20 4.70
N LEU A 445 -25.77 7.36 4.87
CA LEU A 445 -25.07 7.38 6.16
C LEU A 445 -24.30 8.68 6.43
N GLY A 446 -24.11 9.55 5.44
CA GLY A 446 -23.23 10.71 5.53
C GLY A 446 -23.67 11.79 6.53
N LYS A 447 -24.89 11.70 7.08
CA LYS A 447 -25.33 12.57 8.19
C LYS A 447 -24.80 12.11 9.55
N HIS A 448 -24.49 10.82 9.69
CA HIS A 448 -24.18 10.18 10.98
C HIS A 448 -22.72 9.78 11.10
N PHE A 449 -22.04 9.54 9.98
CA PHE A 449 -20.69 9.01 9.97
C PHE A 449 -19.77 9.88 9.09
N ALA A 450 -18.73 10.46 9.68
CA ALA A 450 -17.78 11.30 8.93
C ALA A 450 -16.97 10.49 7.90
N LEU A 451 -16.62 9.25 8.25
CA LEU A 451 -15.77 8.36 7.43
C LEU A 451 -16.28 8.18 5.99
N VAL A 452 -17.60 8.22 5.75
CA VAL A 452 -18.13 7.99 4.38
C VAL A 452 -17.85 9.15 3.42
N HIS A 453 -17.46 10.32 3.94
CA HIS A 453 -17.01 11.47 3.15
C HIS A 453 -15.50 11.52 3.01
N ASP A 454 -14.77 10.66 3.72
CA ASP A 454 -13.32 10.63 3.73
C ASP A 454 -12.79 9.78 2.56
N GLU A 455 -12.32 10.44 1.51
CA GLU A 455 -11.76 9.77 0.34
C GLU A 455 -10.40 9.12 0.62
N ASP A 456 -9.61 9.65 1.56
CA ASP A 456 -8.32 9.09 1.95
C ASP A 456 -8.49 7.71 2.61
N HIS A 457 -9.62 7.51 3.30
CA HIS A 457 -10.03 6.23 3.86
C HIS A 457 -11.03 5.48 2.99
N GLN A 458 -11.05 5.77 1.68
CA GLN A 458 -11.85 5.04 0.68
C GLN A 458 -13.34 5.03 1.02
N CYS A 459 -13.85 6.09 1.64
CA CYS A 459 -15.22 6.22 2.16
C CYS A 459 -15.63 5.06 3.09
N GLY A 460 -14.66 4.45 3.79
CA GLY A 460 -14.84 3.29 4.66
C GLY A 460 -14.83 1.93 3.96
N PHE A 461 -14.69 1.87 2.63
CA PHE A 461 -14.64 0.61 1.90
C PHE A 461 -13.29 -0.09 2.06
N LEU A 462 -13.33 -1.39 2.35
CA LEU A 462 -12.10 -2.15 2.58
C LEU A 462 -11.47 -2.72 1.30
N HIS A 463 -12.31 -3.02 0.32
CA HIS A 463 -11.93 -3.69 -0.92
C HIS A 463 -12.91 -3.36 -2.05
N ARG A 464 -12.43 -3.42 -3.29
CA ARG A 464 -13.21 -3.17 -4.50
C ARG A 464 -13.77 -4.43 -5.14
N LEU A 465 -14.76 -4.24 -6.01
CA LEU A 465 -15.20 -5.20 -7.03
C LEU A 465 -15.26 -4.45 -8.36
N ASP A 466 -14.47 -4.87 -9.33
CA ASP A 466 -14.32 -4.19 -10.62
C ASP A 466 -15.57 -4.38 -11.49
N LEU A 467 -15.95 -3.35 -12.26
CA LEU A 467 -16.99 -3.48 -13.28
C LEU A 467 -16.62 -4.56 -14.32
N PRO A 468 -17.58 -5.37 -14.79
CA PRO A 468 -19.01 -5.44 -14.42
C PRO A 468 -19.33 -6.51 -13.36
N SER A 469 -18.39 -6.85 -12.47
CA SER A 469 -18.56 -7.89 -11.46
C SER A 469 -19.58 -7.47 -10.39
N SER A 470 -20.26 -8.46 -9.78
CA SER A 470 -21.31 -8.24 -8.76
C SER A 470 -20.98 -8.93 -7.43
N GLY A 471 -21.66 -8.58 -6.35
CA GLY A 471 -21.60 -9.33 -5.10
C GLY A 471 -21.36 -8.48 -3.86
N LEU A 472 -21.04 -9.15 -2.76
CA LEU A 472 -20.96 -8.54 -1.43
C LEU A 472 -19.71 -7.64 -1.25
N ILE A 473 -19.91 -6.46 -0.65
CA ILE A 473 -18.88 -5.48 -0.27
C ILE A 473 -18.99 -5.19 1.22
N LEU A 474 -17.85 -5.10 1.90
CA LEU A 474 -17.74 -4.75 3.31
C LEU A 474 -17.30 -3.29 3.43
N ALA A 475 -17.99 -2.52 4.27
CA ALA A 475 -17.67 -1.13 4.56
C ALA A 475 -17.74 -0.86 6.06
N ALA A 476 -16.84 0.00 6.54
CA ALA A 476 -16.86 0.52 7.89
C ALA A 476 -17.69 1.82 7.96
N LYS A 477 -18.30 2.06 9.12
CA LYS A 477 -18.97 3.32 9.46
C LYS A 477 -18.07 4.23 10.30
N THR A 478 -17.15 3.68 11.08
CA THR A 478 -16.21 4.41 11.94
C THR A 478 -14.76 4.12 11.60
N TYR A 479 -13.84 5.04 11.92
CA TYR A 479 -12.40 4.86 11.68
C TYR A 479 -11.87 3.67 12.49
N GLU A 480 -12.32 3.47 13.73
CA GLU A 480 -11.97 2.28 14.52
C GLU A 480 -12.33 0.97 13.79
N ALA A 481 -13.54 0.88 13.26
CA ALA A 481 -13.98 -0.30 12.50
C ALA A 481 -13.23 -0.47 11.18
N TYR A 482 -12.92 0.62 10.48
CA TYR A 482 -12.13 0.59 9.25
C TYR A 482 -10.75 -0.02 9.50
N TYR A 483 -10.07 0.44 10.55
CA TYR A 483 -8.74 -0.03 10.91
C TYR A 483 -8.76 -1.45 11.48
N ASP A 484 -9.76 -1.81 12.29
CA ASP A 484 -10.00 -3.18 12.72
C ASP A 484 -10.16 -4.12 11.51
N LEU A 485 -11.00 -3.75 10.54
CA LEU A 485 -11.18 -4.51 9.30
C LEU A 485 -9.91 -4.58 8.45
N LYS A 486 -9.08 -3.53 8.40
CA LYS A 486 -7.76 -3.59 7.74
C LYS A 486 -6.85 -4.61 8.42
N VAL A 487 -6.84 -4.68 9.75
CA VAL A 487 -6.09 -5.70 10.49
C VAL A 487 -6.60 -7.09 10.12
N GLN A 488 -7.92 -7.32 10.18
CA GLN A 488 -8.52 -8.61 9.82
C GLN A 488 -8.20 -9.01 8.36
N LEU A 489 -8.22 -8.06 7.42
CA LEU A 489 -7.89 -8.31 6.03
C LEU A 489 -6.44 -8.77 5.86
N ASN A 490 -5.49 -8.07 6.48
CA ASN A 490 -4.07 -8.37 6.36
C ASN A 490 -3.69 -9.64 7.12
N ALA A 491 -4.35 -9.91 8.26
CA ALA A 491 -4.22 -11.15 9.02
C ALA A 491 -4.91 -12.37 8.35
N GLY A 492 -5.68 -12.17 7.29
CA GLY A 492 -6.39 -13.25 6.59
C GLY A 492 -7.64 -13.76 7.30
N GLU A 493 -8.18 -12.99 8.25
CA GLU A 493 -9.40 -13.34 9.00
C GLU A 493 -10.68 -13.06 8.21
N ILE A 494 -10.61 -12.25 7.14
CA ILE A 494 -11.74 -11.98 6.26
C ILE A 494 -11.81 -13.01 5.14
N ALA A 495 -12.90 -13.79 5.12
CA ALA A 495 -13.18 -14.69 4.00
C ALA A 495 -13.89 -13.95 2.86
N ARG A 496 -13.41 -14.14 1.64
CA ARG A 496 -13.99 -13.56 0.41
C ARG A 496 -14.10 -14.65 -0.64
N ASP A 497 -15.30 -15.17 -0.80
CA ASP A 497 -15.55 -16.31 -1.69
C ASP A 497 -16.39 -15.90 -2.89
N TYR A 498 -16.03 -16.45 -4.04
CA TYR A 498 -16.58 -16.12 -5.34
C TYR A 498 -17.02 -17.39 -6.06
N VAL A 499 -17.94 -17.22 -6.99
CA VAL A 499 -18.29 -18.21 -8.00
C VAL A 499 -17.93 -17.64 -9.37
N VAL A 500 -17.33 -18.52 -10.19
CA VAL A 500 -16.80 -18.19 -11.52
C VAL A 500 -17.24 -19.27 -12.50
N LEU A 501 -17.75 -18.85 -13.66
CA LEU A 501 -17.90 -19.73 -14.82
C LEU A 501 -16.75 -19.43 -15.78
N CYS A 502 -15.98 -20.44 -16.15
CA CYS A 502 -14.79 -20.30 -16.98
C CYS A 502 -14.77 -21.32 -18.11
N HIS A 503 -14.00 -21.01 -19.16
CA HIS A 503 -13.87 -21.86 -20.35
C HIS A 503 -13.00 -23.10 -20.09
N GLY A 504 -13.35 -24.20 -20.74
CA GLY A 504 -12.62 -25.47 -20.69
C GLY A 504 -13.00 -26.35 -19.49
N TRP A 505 -12.46 -27.57 -19.51
CA TRP A 505 -12.54 -28.52 -18.40
C TRP A 505 -11.41 -28.24 -17.43
N VAL A 506 -11.68 -27.46 -16.39
CA VAL A 506 -10.69 -27.26 -15.33
C VAL A 506 -10.54 -28.58 -14.59
N LYS A 507 -9.32 -29.11 -14.53
CA LYS A 507 -9.05 -30.37 -13.83
C LYS A 507 -9.40 -30.24 -12.35
N PRO A 508 -10.16 -31.19 -11.76
CA PRO A 508 -10.50 -31.11 -10.34
C PRO A 508 -9.30 -31.13 -9.39
N CYS A 509 -8.14 -31.64 -9.84
CA CYS A 509 -6.89 -31.60 -9.10
C CYS A 509 -6.24 -30.21 -9.01
N LEU A 510 -6.65 -29.25 -9.85
CA LEU A 510 -6.20 -27.86 -9.75
C LEU A 510 -6.90 -27.20 -8.54
N THR A 511 -6.19 -27.12 -7.41
CA THR A 511 -6.73 -26.58 -6.16
C THR A 511 -6.27 -25.15 -5.86
N SER A 512 -5.24 -24.67 -6.56
CA SER A 512 -4.75 -23.30 -6.42
C SER A 512 -3.95 -22.82 -7.61
N ILE A 513 -3.98 -21.50 -7.84
CA ILE A 513 -3.15 -20.79 -8.81
C ILE A 513 -2.21 -19.87 -8.01
N LYS A 514 -0.92 -20.19 -8.06
CA LYS A 514 0.18 -19.43 -7.43
C LYS A 514 0.97 -18.73 -8.52
N ALA A 515 0.45 -17.60 -8.97
CA ALA A 515 1.12 -16.75 -9.96
C ALA A 515 1.19 -15.32 -9.41
N LYS A 516 2.36 -14.68 -9.53
CA LYS A 516 2.51 -13.27 -9.21
C LYS A 516 1.65 -12.45 -10.19
N VAL A 517 1.12 -11.33 -9.69
CA VAL A 517 0.21 -10.47 -10.43
C VAL A 517 0.86 -9.12 -10.63
N PHE A 518 0.96 -8.72 -11.89
CA PHE A 518 1.59 -7.49 -12.30
C PHE A 518 0.60 -6.63 -13.07
N TRP A 519 0.60 -5.33 -12.80
CA TRP A 519 -0.22 -4.37 -13.53
C TRP A 519 0.53 -3.06 -13.64
N ARG A 520 0.30 -2.36 -14.75
CA ARG A 520 0.94 -1.08 -15.05
C ARG A 520 -0.04 -0.19 -15.80
N GLY A 521 -0.27 1.01 -15.28
CA GLY A 521 -1.23 1.97 -15.86
C GLY A 521 -2.62 1.38 -16.10
N LEU A 522 -3.14 1.59 -17.30
CA LEU A 522 -4.46 1.11 -17.74
C LEU A 522 -4.43 -0.31 -18.34
N SER A 523 -3.24 -0.84 -18.64
CA SER A 523 -3.07 -2.14 -19.28
C SER A 523 -3.70 -3.28 -18.47
N PRO A 524 -4.13 -4.37 -19.14
CA PRO A 524 -4.55 -5.58 -18.44
C PRO A 524 -3.49 -6.08 -17.47
N THR A 525 -3.93 -6.41 -16.27
CA THR A 525 -3.15 -7.16 -15.29
C THR A 525 -2.64 -8.47 -15.91
N SER A 526 -1.35 -8.73 -15.88
CA SER A 526 -0.77 -10.02 -16.24
C SER A 526 -0.51 -10.88 -15.00
N ALA A 527 -0.62 -12.20 -15.16
CA ALA A 527 -0.23 -13.17 -14.15
C ALA A 527 0.89 -14.05 -14.69
N GLY A 528 1.86 -14.39 -13.85
CA GLY A 528 3.02 -15.22 -14.19
C GLY A 528 4.08 -15.17 -13.08
N ASP A 529 5.35 -15.14 -13.46
CA ASP A 529 6.47 -15.16 -12.51
C ASP A 529 6.81 -13.77 -11.93
N GLN A 530 6.09 -12.73 -12.37
CA GLN A 530 6.42 -11.33 -12.14
C GLN A 530 5.31 -10.54 -11.42
N GLY A 531 5.73 -9.49 -10.71
CA GLY A 531 4.84 -8.60 -9.98
C GLY A 531 4.66 -9.01 -8.52
N LYS A 532 3.47 -8.78 -7.97
CA LYS A 532 3.23 -8.98 -6.54
C LYS A 532 2.70 -10.39 -6.27
N PRO A 533 3.24 -11.12 -5.27
CA PRO A 533 2.77 -12.44 -4.88
C PRO A 533 1.26 -12.48 -4.68
N SER A 534 0.63 -13.47 -5.30
CA SER A 534 -0.82 -13.62 -5.32
C SER A 534 -1.21 -15.10 -5.32
N LEU A 535 -2.26 -15.41 -4.58
CA LEU A 535 -2.76 -16.77 -4.41
C LEU A 535 -4.28 -16.80 -4.54
N THR A 536 -4.74 -17.61 -5.49
CA THR A 536 -6.15 -17.92 -5.69
C THR A 536 -6.37 -19.39 -5.41
N ARG A 537 -7.16 -19.72 -4.38
CA ARG A 537 -7.57 -21.10 -4.11
C ARG A 537 -8.88 -21.37 -4.82
N LEU A 538 -9.04 -22.56 -5.37
CA LEU A 538 -10.24 -22.90 -6.12
C LEU A 538 -10.68 -24.35 -5.88
N LYS A 539 -11.97 -24.60 -6.06
CA LYS A 539 -12.57 -25.93 -6.11
C LYS A 539 -13.46 -25.99 -7.33
N VAL A 540 -13.18 -26.92 -8.24
CA VAL A 540 -14.06 -27.20 -9.39
C VAL A 540 -15.29 -27.92 -8.87
N THR A 541 -16.46 -27.32 -9.02
CA THR A 541 -17.70 -27.84 -8.44
C THR A 541 -18.65 -28.41 -9.49
N ALA A 542 -18.58 -27.94 -10.73
CA ALA A 542 -19.34 -28.53 -11.82
C ALA A 542 -18.63 -28.37 -13.18
N HIS A 543 -18.85 -29.34 -14.05
CA HIS A 543 -18.51 -29.34 -15.46
C HIS A 543 -19.80 -29.22 -16.27
N ALA A 544 -19.83 -28.26 -17.19
CA ALA A 544 -20.98 -28.01 -18.05
C ALA A 544 -20.58 -27.74 -19.51
N ARG A 545 -21.56 -27.73 -20.40
CA ARG A 545 -21.40 -27.40 -21.80
C ARG A 545 -22.49 -26.42 -22.22
N HIS A 546 -22.14 -25.52 -23.14
CA HIS A 546 -23.10 -24.70 -23.86
C HIS A 546 -22.80 -24.85 -25.35
N ARG A 547 -23.71 -25.43 -26.13
CA ARG A 547 -23.45 -25.78 -27.54
C ARG A 547 -22.16 -26.62 -27.68
N ALA A 548 -21.15 -26.12 -28.39
CA ALA A 548 -19.85 -26.77 -28.56
C ALA A 548 -18.79 -26.35 -27.52
N THR A 549 -19.06 -25.33 -26.71
CA THR A 549 -18.10 -24.80 -25.72
C THR A 549 -18.19 -25.57 -24.41
N THR A 550 -17.04 -26.02 -23.90
CA THR A 550 -16.93 -26.68 -22.60
C THR A 550 -16.64 -25.64 -21.52
N LEU A 551 -17.24 -25.83 -20.34
CA LEU A 551 -17.26 -24.85 -19.27
C LEU A 551 -17.06 -25.53 -17.92
N SER A 552 -16.46 -24.80 -16.97
CA SER A 552 -16.33 -25.23 -15.59
C SER A 552 -16.86 -24.16 -14.64
N LEU A 553 -17.72 -24.59 -13.71
CA LEU A 553 -18.16 -23.79 -12.58
C LEU A 553 -17.21 -24.03 -11.40
N VAL A 554 -16.65 -22.94 -10.89
CA VAL A 554 -15.56 -22.97 -9.92
C VAL A 554 -15.88 -22.03 -8.77
N THR A 555 -15.73 -22.54 -7.55
CA THR A 555 -15.75 -21.70 -6.34
C THR A 555 -14.33 -21.28 -6.02
N VAL A 556 -14.15 -19.99 -5.71
CA VAL A 556 -12.85 -19.35 -5.60
C VAL A 556 -12.74 -18.62 -4.27
N ARG A 557 -11.63 -18.81 -3.56
CA ARG A 557 -11.27 -18.05 -2.37
C ARG A 557 -9.95 -17.32 -2.62
N ILE A 558 -9.97 -16.01 -2.45
CA ILE A 558 -8.76 -15.20 -2.60
C ILE A 558 -8.17 -14.86 -1.23
N ALA A 559 -6.89 -15.18 -1.06
CA ALA A 559 -6.11 -14.69 0.08
C ALA A 559 -5.63 -13.26 -0.19
N THR A 560 -5.20 -13.01 -1.42
CA THR A 560 -4.70 -11.70 -1.89
C THR A 560 -5.78 -10.98 -2.70
N GLY A 561 -5.84 -9.65 -2.61
CA GLY A 561 -6.85 -8.83 -3.30
C GLY A 561 -6.23 -7.91 -4.37
N ARG A 562 -5.53 -8.45 -5.37
CA ARG A 562 -4.94 -7.62 -6.45
C ARG A 562 -5.97 -7.26 -7.53
N ARG A 563 -5.67 -6.21 -8.29
CA ARG A 563 -6.47 -5.75 -9.43
C ARG A 563 -6.66 -6.89 -10.45
N HIS A 564 -7.90 -7.23 -10.77
CA HIS A 564 -8.27 -8.34 -11.68
C HIS A 564 -7.64 -9.71 -11.36
N GLN A 565 -7.21 -9.98 -10.12
CA GLN A 565 -6.45 -11.19 -9.78
C GLN A 565 -7.10 -12.48 -10.30
N ILE A 566 -8.38 -12.70 -9.99
CA ILE A 566 -9.11 -13.91 -10.40
C ILE A 566 -9.09 -14.04 -11.92
N ARG A 567 -9.52 -13.01 -12.63
CA ARG A 567 -9.60 -12.99 -14.11
C ARG A 567 -8.24 -13.26 -14.77
N SER A 568 -7.19 -12.61 -14.30
CA SER A 568 -5.83 -12.80 -14.81
C SER A 568 -5.26 -14.19 -14.49
N HIS A 569 -5.55 -14.75 -13.32
CA HIS A 569 -5.10 -16.10 -12.92
C HIS A 569 -5.75 -17.17 -13.78
N PHE A 570 -7.06 -17.07 -13.98
CA PHE A 570 -7.83 -17.99 -14.81
C PHE A 570 -7.39 -17.95 -16.28
N SER A 571 -7.16 -16.76 -16.83
CA SER A 571 -6.57 -16.60 -18.17
C SER A 571 -5.16 -17.19 -18.27
N HIS A 572 -4.30 -16.97 -17.26
CA HIS A 572 -2.94 -17.50 -17.21
C HIS A 572 -2.88 -19.04 -17.21
N VAL A 573 -3.83 -19.72 -16.56
CA VAL A 573 -3.91 -21.19 -16.60
C VAL A 573 -4.71 -21.72 -17.79
N GLY A 574 -5.06 -20.87 -18.77
CA GLY A 574 -5.75 -21.26 -20.00
C GLY A 574 -7.27 -21.39 -19.90
N HIS A 575 -7.86 -20.97 -18.78
CA HIS A 575 -9.29 -21.09 -18.48
C HIS A 575 -9.94 -19.72 -18.24
N PRO A 576 -9.98 -18.81 -19.22
CA PRO A 576 -10.50 -17.45 -19.01
C PRO A 576 -11.96 -17.46 -18.55
N THR A 577 -12.35 -16.43 -17.79
CA THR A 577 -13.73 -16.26 -17.31
C THR A 577 -14.68 -16.01 -18.48
N VAL A 578 -15.87 -16.62 -18.46
CA VAL A 578 -16.89 -16.46 -19.51
C VAL A 578 -17.32 -15.00 -19.60
N CYS A 579 -17.46 -14.50 -20.83
CA CYS A 579 -17.85 -13.13 -21.18
C CYS A 579 -16.92 -12.07 -20.55
N ASP A 580 -15.63 -12.37 -20.51
CA ASP A 580 -14.59 -11.44 -20.09
C ASP A 580 -13.89 -10.79 -21.30
N GLY A 581 -14.31 -9.58 -21.66
CA GLY A 581 -13.75 -8.86 -22.81
C GLY A 581 -12.32 -8.31 -22.61
N LYS A 582 -11.69 -8.52 -21.45
CA LYS A 582 -10.32 -8.06 -21.18
C LYS A 582 -9.30 -9.18 -21.23
N TYR A 583 -9.70 -10.40 -20.87
CA TYR A 583 -8.80 -11.55 -20.67
C TYR A 583 -9.12 -12.75 -21.55
N THR A 584 -10.07 -12.58 -22.48
CA THR A 584 -10.52 -13.60 -23.41
C THR A 584 -10.35 -13.08 -24.84
N ALA A 585 -10.06 -13.97 -25.79
CA ALA A 585 -10.00 -13.60 -27.20
C ALA A 585 -11.34 -13.04 -27.69
N GLU A 586 -11.29 -12.03 -28.57
CA GLU A 586 -12.48 -11.28 -29.03
C GLU A 586 -13.56 -12.20 -29.62
N ALA A 587 -13.17 -13.18 -30.44
CA ALA A 587 -14.12 -14.14 -31.03
C ALA A 587 -14.86 -14.97 -29.97
N THR A 588 -14.14 -15.42 -28.94
CA THR A 588 -14.74 -16.16 -27.82
C THR A 588 -15.64 -15.24 -26.99
N PHE A 589 -15.20 -14.01 -26.70
CA PHE A 589 -16.00 -13.01 -25.99
C PHE A 589 -17.32 -12.70 -26.71
N GLN A 590 -17.29 -12.52 -28.03
CA GLN A 590 -18.50 -12.31 -28.84
C GLN A 590 -19.43 -13.54 -28.82
N SER A 591 -18.87 -14.74 -28.88
CA SER A 591 -19.66 -15.99 -28.77
C SER A 591 -20.29 -16.15 -27.38
N ASP A 592 -19.65 -15.66 -26.33
CA ASP A 592 -20.14 -15.75 -24.95
C ASP A 592 -21.37 -14.88 -24.69
N GLN A 593 -21.58 -13.81 -25.48
CA GLN A 593 -22.72 -12.88 -25.31
C GLN A 593 -24.08 -13.58 -25.44
N ASP A 594 -24.12 -14.72 -26.13
CA ASP A 594 -25.33 -15.54 -26.27
C ASP A 594 -25.63 -16.35 -25.00
N LEU A 595 -24.60 -16.62 -24.18
CA LEU A 595 -24.72 -17.32 -22.90
C LEU A 595 -24.90 -16.34 -21.72
N CYS A 596 -24.08 -15.29 -21.67
CA CYS A 596 -23.96 -14.38 -20.53
C CYS A 596 -23.75 -12.94 -21.00
N ALA A 597 -24.46 -11.98 -20.40
CA ALA A 597 -24.40 -10.58 -20.81
C ALA A 597 -23.16 -9.82 -20.28
N ARG A 598 -22.43 -10.40 -19.34
CA ARG A 598 -21.26 -9.82 -18.68
C ARG A 598 -20.35 -10.91 -18.11
N ASN A 599 -19.19 -10.54 -17.58
CA ASN A 599 -18.30 -11.53 -16.98
C ASN A 599 -19.00 -12.33 -15.86
N PHE A 600 -18.90 -13.65 -15.92
CA PHE A 600 -19.48 -14.52 -14.89
C PHE A 600 -18.56 -14.57 -13.67
N LEU A 601 -18.64 -13.53 -12.85
CA LEU A 601 -17.90 -13.38 -11.60
C LEU A 601 -18.78 -12.72 -10.54
N HIS A 602 -18.99 -13.44 -9.44
CA HIS A 602 -19.86 -12.97 -8.37
C HIS A 602 -19.27 -13.33 -6.99
N ARG A 603 -19.15 -12.34 -6.09
CA ARG A 603 -18.76 -12.58 -4.70
C ARG A 603 -19.99 -12.91 -3.86
N TYR A 604 -20.20 -14.20 -3.66
CA TYR A 604 -21.39 -14.73 -3.00
C TYR A 604 -21.27 -14.75 -1.47
N ARG A 605 -20.06 -14.70 -0.91
CA ARG A 605 -19.87 -14.82 0.55
C ARG A 605 -18.80 -13.89 1.11
N LEU A 606 -19.10 -13.34 2.28
CA LEU A 606 -18.17 -12.66 3.19
C LEU A 606 -18.27 -13.24 4.59
N ALA A 607 -17.14 -13.40 5.27
CA ALA A 607 -17.12 -13.63 6.72
C ALA A 607 -16.03 -12.77 7.39
N PHE A 608 -16.34 -12.23 8.57
CA PHE A 608 -15.51 -11.28 9.31
C PHE A 608 -15.93 -11.26 10.79
N LYS A 609 -15.16 -10.58 11.64
CA LYS A 609 -15.50 -10.36 13.06
C LYS A 609 -15.95 -8.92 13.29
N ASP A 610 -16.85 -8.68 14.24
CA ASP A 610 -17.14 -7.32 14.73
C ASP A 610 -16.13 -6.87 15.81
N LEU A 611 -16.29 -5.64 16.34
CA LEU A 611 -15.39 -5.10 17.38
C LEU A 611 -15.40 -5.89 18.68
N ALA A 612 -16.49 -6.63 18.97
CA ALA A 612 -16.62 -7.52 20.12
C ALA A 612 -15.99 -8.89 19.86
N GLY A 613 -15.49 -9.13 18.64
CA GLY A 613 -14.89 -10.40 18.23
C GLY A 613 -15.90 -11.47 17.83
N LYS A 614 -17.19 -11.13 17.70
CA LYS A 614 -18.21 -12.07 17.23
C LYS A 614 -18.08 -12.27 15.72
N ASP A 615 -18.10 -13.51 15.28
CA ASP A 615 -18.08 -13.87 13.87
C ASP A 615 -19.44 -13.55 13.19
N HIS A 616 -19.36 -12.98 12.00
CA HIS A 616 -20.48 -12.71 11.12
C HIS A 616 -20.21 -13.35 9.76
N GLU A 617 -21.22 -13.99 9.18
CA GLU A 617 -21.18 -14.61 7.86
C GLU A 617 -22.39 -14.14 7.07
N VAL A 618 -22.14 -13.66 5.85
CA VAL A 618 -23.18 -13.21 4.92
C VAL A 618 -22.98 -13.93 3.60
N MET A 619 -24.04 -14.55 3.11
CA MET A 619 -24.09 -15.24 1.82
C MET A 619 -25.23 -14.70 0.98
N MET A 620 -25.02 -14.63 -0.33
CA MET A 620 -26.01 -14.24 -1.33
C MET A 620 -25.96 -15.19 -2.52
N PRO A 621 -27.11 -15.52 -3.13
CA PRO A 621 -27.13 -16.30 -4.35
C PRO A 621 -26.55 -15.51 -5.53
N VAL A 622 -26.29 -16.22 -6.64
CA VAL A 622 -25.97 -15.54 -7.89
C VAL A 622 -27.17 -14.69 -8.36
N PRO A 623 -26.95 -13.49 -8.89
CA PRO A 623 -28.03 -12.63 -9.37
C PRO A 623 -28.74 -13.24 -10.58
N ALA A 624 -29.99 -12.82 -10.81
CA ALA A 624 -30.88 -13.39 -11.82
C ALA A 624 -30.29 -13.45 -13.24
N ASP A 625 -29.46 -12.48 -13.62
CA ASP A 625 -28.76 -12.47 -14.91
C ASP A 625 -27.78 -13.65 -15.06
N LEU A 626 -26.99 -13.94 -14.03
CA LEU A 626 -26.09 -15.09 -14.01
C LEU A 626 -26.84 -16.42 -13.81
N MET A 627 -27.96 -16.42 -13.07
CA MET A 627 -28.84 -17.60 -12.99
C MET A 627 -29.37 -18.01 -14.36
N MET A 628 -29.83 -17.04 -15.16
CA MET A 628 -30.29 -17.31 -16.53
C MET A 628 -29.20 -17.95 -17.39
N SER A 629 -27.93 -17.55 -17.20
CA SER A 629 -26.81 -18.20 -17.87
C SER A 629 -26.62 -19.65 -17.43
N LEU A 630 -26.73 -19.95 -16.12
CA LEU A 630 -26.65 -21.32 -15.62
C LEU A 630 -27.81 -22.20 -16.09
N GLN A 631 -29.01 -21.66 -16.31
CA GLN A 631 -30.14 -22.41 -16.87
C GLN A 631 -29.91 -22.83 -18.33
N ARG A 632 -29.00 -22.16 -19.05
CA ARG A 632 -28.69 -22.46 -20.47
C ARG A 632 -27.60 -23.50 -20.65
N VAL A 633 -26.89 -23.88 -19.59
CA VAL A 633 -25.81 -24.89 -19.69
C VAL A 633 -26.35 -26.29 -19.44
N THR A 634 -25.75 -27.28 -20.10
CA THR A 634 -26.01 -28.71 -19.88
C THR A 634 -24.89 -29.30 -19.03
N SER A 635 -25.21 -29.88 -17.87
CA SER A 635 -24.25 -30.55 -16.99
C SER A 635 -23.61 -31.77 -17.67
N ARG A 636 -22.33 -32.02 -17.41
CA ARG A 636 -21.61 -33.21 -17.90
C ARG A 636 -21.95 -34.45 -17.06
N GLU A 637 -21.84 -34.36 -15.74
CA GLU A 637 -22.12 -35.44 -14.78
C GLU A 637 -23.30 -35.14 -13.85
N ILE A 638 -23.76 -36.15 -13.11
CA ILE A 638 -24.83 -36.03 -12.10
C ILE A 638 -24.43 -35.06 -10.98
N GLN A 639 -23.20 -35.17 -10.45
CA GLN A 639 -22.68 -34.24 -9.43
C GLN A 639 -22.66 -32.78 -9.93
N SER A 640 -22.34 -32.59 -11.21
CA SER A 640 -22.38 -31.29 -11.87
C SER A 640 -23.81 -30.74 -11.96
N ALA A 641 -24.79 -31.61 -12.25
CA ALA A 641 -26.21 -31.24 -12.28
C ALA A 641 -26.72 -30.82 -10.89
N GLU A 642 -26.41 -31.61 -9.85
CA GLU A 642 -26.78 -31.30 -8.45
C GLU A 642 -26.23 -29.95 -8.00
N THR A 643 -24.95 -29.70 -8.29
CA THR A 643 -24.30 -28.43 -7.94
C THR A 643 -24.92 -27.24 -8.65
N ILE A 644 -25.23 -27.37 -9.95
CA ILE A 644 -25.88 -26.29 -10.70
C ILE A 644 -27.29 -26.03 -10.15
N CYS A 645 -28.05 -27.08 -9.80
CA CYS A 645 -29.34 -26.95 -9.14
C CYS A 645 -29.24 -26.27 -7.77
N ASP A 646 -28.20 -26.57 -6.98
CA ASP A 646 -27.93 -25.90 -5.70
C ASP A 646 -27.71 -24.38 -5.89
N TRP A 647 -26.98 -23.97 -6.93
CA TRP A 647 -26.81 -22.54 -7.26
C TRP A 647 -28.08 -21.87 -7.79
N LEU A 648 -28.90 -22.60 -8.56
CA LEU A 648 -30.17 -22.08 -9.10
C LEU A 648 -31.24 -21.92 -8.02
N SER A 649 -31.20 -22.76 -6.97
CA SER A 649 -32.14 -22.70 -5.84
C SER A 649 -31.67 -21.79 -4.71
N GLY A 650 -30.34 -21.70 -4.51
CA GLY A 650 -29.60 -20.96 -3.45
C GLY A 650 -30.09 -21.13 -2.02
N SER A 651 -31.04 -22.04 -1.78
CA SER A 651 -31.32 -22.62 -0.48
C SER A 651 -30.17 -23.49 0.04
N SER A 652 -29.25 -23.89 -0.84
CA SER A 652 -28.13 -24.80 -0.55
C SER A 652 -26.76 -24.11 -0.59
N LEU A 653 -26.67 -22.78 -0.47
CA LEU A 653 -25.39 -22.08 -0.48
C LEU A 653 -24.52 -22.54 0.69
N ARG A 654 -23.29 -22.95 0.37
CA ARG A 654 -22.37 -23.50 1.36
C ARG A 654 -21.16 -22.60 1.57
N SER A 655 -20.57 -22.74 2.74
CA SER A 655 -19.27 -22.16 3.03
C SER A 655 -18.21 -22.80 2.12
N TRP A 656 -17.14 -22.09 1.77
CA TRP A 656 -16.09 -22.63 0.89
C TRP A 656 -15.52 -23.97 1.39
N GLN A 657 -15.47 -24.18 2.70
CA GLN A 657 -14.97 -25.41 3.33
C GLN A 657 -15.85 -26.62 2.98
N ASP A 658 -17.16 -26.40 2.85
CA ASP A 658 -18.18 -27.45 2.71
C ASP A 658 -18.47 -27.83 1.24
N TYR A 659 -17.90 -27.10 0.28
CA TYR A 659 -17.93 -27.53 -1.11
C TYR A 659 -17.02 -28.74 -1.32
N THR A 660 -17.59 -29.83 -1.83
CA THR A 660 -16.85 -31.00 -2.31
C THR A 660 -16.38 -30.75 -3.75
N PRO A 661 -15.08 -30.90 -4.06
CA PRO A 661 -14.61 -30.88 -5.43
C PRO A 661 -15.27 -31.99 -6.26
N LEU A 662 -15.38 -31.77 -7.57
CA LEU A 662 -15.75 -32.80 -8.53
C LEU A 662 -14.76 -33.97 -8.42
N ILE A 663 -15.24 -35.22 -8.51
CA ILE A 663 -14.37 -36.40 -8.51
C ILE A 663 -13.79 -36.58 -9.93
N SER A 664 -12.49 -36.83 -10.05
CA SER A 664 -11.82 -37.05 -11.35
C SER A 664 -12.04 -38.48 -11.86
N ASP A 665 -12.63 -38.64 -13.04
CA ASP A 665 -12.66 -39.93 -13.77
C ASP A 665 -11.39 -40.09 -14.62
N SER A 666 -10.48 -40.99 -14.22
CA SER A 666 -9.18 -41.20 -14.85
C SER A 666 -9.24 -41.64 -16.32
N GLU A 667 -10.35 -42.23 -16.77
CA GLU A 667 -10.56 -42.64 -18.18
C GLU A 667 -11.01 -41.48 -19.07
N ALA A 668 -11.67 -40.46 -18.50
CA ALA A 668 -12.14 -39.28 -19.23
C ALA A 668 -11.02 -38.25 -19.47
N GLU A 669 -10.03 -38.19 -18.57
CA GLU A 669 -8.90 -37.25 -18.63
C GLU A 669 -7.99 -37.46 -19.85
N GLN A 670 -7.84 -38.69 -20.35
CA GLN A 670 -6.99 -38.97 -21.53
C GLN A 670 -7.61 -38.48 -22.84
N ALA A 671 -8.95 -38.48 -22.96
CA ALA A 671 -9.67 -38.01 -24.14
C ALA A 671 -9.73 -36.47 -24.24
N ASP A 672 -9.70 -35.77 -23.11
CA ASP A 672 -9.85 -34.30 -23.04
C ASP A 672 -8.57 -33.52 -23.42
N THR A 673 -7.40 -34.18 -23.47
CA THR A 673 -6.09 -33.58 -23.76
C THR A 673 -6.01 -32.89 -25.14
N GLN A 674 -6.69 -33.43 -26.17
CA GLN A 674 -6.70 -32.83 -27.51
C GLN A 674 -7.60 -31.59 -27.61
N GLN A 675 -8.61 -31.47 -26.74
CA GLN A 675 -9.54 -30.35 -26.74
C GLN A 675 -9.06 -29.21 -25.82
N GLU A 676 -8.38 -29.54 -24.70
CA GLU A 676 -7.58 -28.59 -23.92
C GLU A 676 -6.57 -27.86 -24.80
N ALA A 677 -5.83 -28.59 -25.64
CA ALA A 677 -4.87 -28.00 -26.59
C ALA A 677 -5.53 -27.04 -27.59
N ARG A 678 -6.78 -27.30 -28.00
CA ARG A 678 -7.54 -26.42 -28.91
C ARG A 678 -8.03 -25.14 -28.24
N ILE A 679 -8.46 -25.21 -26.97
CA ILE A 679 -8.90 -24.01 -26.22
C ILE A 679 -7.70 -23.14 -25.86
N VAL A 680 -6.59 -23.74 -25.43
CA VAL A 680 -5.33 -23.01 -25.24
C VAL A 680 -4.92 -22.36 -26.55
N ALA A 681 -4.92 -23.08 -27.68
CA ALA A 681 -4.58 -22.52 -28.99
C ALA A 681 -5.55 -21.42 -29.48
N ALA A 682 -6.85 -21.55 -29.20
CA ALA A 682 -7.89 -20.59 -29.59
C ALA A 682 -7.88 -19.33 -28.71
N ASN A 683 -7.41 -19.44 -27.46
CA ASN A 683 -7.31 -18.33 -26.52
C ASN A 683 -5.90 -17.70 -26.45
N THR A 684 -4.87 -18.33 -27.02
CA THR A 684 -3.53 -17.74 -27.22
C THR A 684 -3.51 -16.87 -28.48
N GLY A 685 -4.22 -15.74 -28.43
CA GLY A 685 -4.01 -14.63 -29.36
C GLY A 685 -3.69 -13.38 -28.52
N PRO A 686 -2.67 -12.58 -28.87
CA PRO A 686 -2.43 -11.34 -28.15
C PRO A 686 -3.67 -10.44 -28.27
N TYR A 687 -4.18 -9.98 -27.14
CA TYR A 687 -5.06 -8.81 -27.10
C TYR A 687 -4.20 -7.61 -27.54
N GLU A 688 -4.35 -7.16 -28.78
CA GLU A 688 -3.85 -5.85 -29.21
C GLU A 688 -4.81 -4.80 -28.65
N PRO A 689 -4.42 -3.98 -27.66
CA PRO A 689 -5.23 -2.86 -27.24
C PRO A 689 -5.31 -1.88 -28.43
N HIS A 690 -6.51 -1.61 -28.92
CA HIS A 690 -6.72 -0.44 -29.78
C HIS A 690 -6.27 0.81 -28.98
N ALA A 691 -5.36 1.55 -29.61
CA ALA A 691 -4.64 2.71 -29.07
C ALA A 691 -5.55 3.87 -28.65
#